data_AF-A0A135WF42-F1
#
_entry.id   AF-A0A135WF42-F1
#
_cell.length_a   1.000
_cell.length_b   1.000
_cell.length_c   1.000
_cell.angle_alpha   90.00
_cell.angle_beta   90.00
_cell.angle_gamma   90.00
#
_symmetry.space_group_name_H-M   'P 1'
#
loop_
_entity.id
_entity.type
_entity.pdbx_description
1 polymer ?
#
loop_
_entity_poly.entity_id
_entity_poly.type
_entity_poly.pdbx_seq_one_letter_code
_entity_poly.pdbx_strand_id
1 'polypeptide(L)'
;MKRIFISLLTAFSIMQVSAQEKSYFLSTPSLSPDGKTAYFSYGGDIWKVDAEGGNASRITALEGEEINPRISPDGKWLAFSSNQYGNYDVYVMPAEGGTIKQLTFHTGKDEIENWGWDSKTIYFTSSRSNNFGSFKTTIEGKTPQKLFNNYFNNTSGLAETPAGEFLFTNTSEATHQTHRKRYKGENNPDILGYNPKSNSFRQYTNYEGKDFNPSVDKNGIIYFISDEKNNEYNLSKIENGEKVFLTQFDTSIKKPFVSANGSKVIFEKDYQLYIYDVVSKNTKLLDISLNTNKTLEKEQNFSVENNISYYDVSPDGKKMAFVSRGVLFVSDIEGKFTQQISDGKERVMEVKWLKDNRTLLFSQTDNGYQNWFSISADGKGKAKQLTSDLRNNRNITLNNDLSKAVYLSGRDEVKLMDLKNFSSSTIVKDEIWAFQNSKPSFSPNNEYVLFSAKRNFELDIFIHHIKKNETINLTNTGVSEEDPFWSPNGKYIYFASDRTNPSYPLGMQKSNIYRMALDWFDEPYKSEKFDKLFVEEKKSTETTKDSKKKKDKKEEKPKEPVIKELKVNPENTLDRIELVTDRYGYQDDPAVFADDKKEILLFNSNQDNGKKQFFKKVFTDFEPAKSEKVFDKAAHYLTKVDKNLYALVEGNIYKMTLDALKPEKINVQYTFDKDLASEFTQMYDETWTGVEENFYDENFHGINWKAKKEQYAKYLPYVNNRNDLRILLNDLLGELNSSHTGFSSSGKEETRYLNYFTNETGILYKAEQPYVVESIVRKSPAFRSGVDIKPGDQLISVNGKNIDPNENRESYFTSPKKQDELILTFNRGGKNITTKVHPVSNMDLKALLYDNWIYNNHQRVDKLSNNRIAYSYMKNMSTDELDRFLLDMVEQENRKDAVILDLRYNTGGNVHDKVLNFLAQKPYLQWKYREGKMTTQPNFAPAGKPIVLLINEASLSDAELTAAGFKALKLGKVIGQDTYRWIIFTSGKNLVDGSFYRLPSWGTYTLDGQNLEKTGVKPDIYIKNTFIDRQQDNDPQLERAVQEILKDLKK
;
A
#
# COMPACT_ATOMS: atom_id res chain seq x y z
N MET A 1 -58.60 31.42 64.70
CA MET A 1 -58.23 30.00 64.86
C MET A 1 -58.45 29.27 63.55
N LYS A 2 -57.40 28.61 63.03
CA LYS A 2 -57.39 27.62 61.93
C LYS A 2 -58.11 27.98 60.61
N ARG A 3 -57.34 28.16 59.54
CA ARG A 3 -57.34 27.34 58.30
C ARG A 3 -56.52 28.02 57.19
N ILE A 4 -55.99 27.18 56.30
CA ILE A 4 -55.29 27.49 55.03
C ILE A 4 -53.76 27.59 55.14
N PHE A 5 -53.10 26.43 55.13
CA PHE A 5 -51.72 26.24 54.64
C PHE A 5 -51.53 24.76 54.24
N ILE A 6 -52.16 24.35 53.14
CA ILE A 6 -51.82 23.13 52.38
C ILE A 6 -52.08 23.46 50.92
N SER A 7 -51.02 23.72 50.15
CA SER A 7 -50.89 23.54 48.69
C SER A 7 -49.70 24.35 48.18
N LEU A 8 -48.49 23.77 48.18
CA LEU A 8 -47.34 24.09 47.30
C LEU A 8 -46.11 23.30 47.77
N LEU A 9 -46.09 22.00 47.49
CA LEU A 9 -44.88 21.17 47.59
C LEU A 9 -44.95 20.03 46.56
N THR A 10 -45.13 20.42 45.31
CA THR A 10 -44.90 19.60 44.11
C THR A 10 -44.16 20.48 43.11
N ALA A 11 -42.85 20.66 43.36
CA ALA A 11 -41.93 21.30 42.44
C ALA A 11 -40.97 20.24 41.89
N PHE A 12 -41.26 19.83 40.66
CA PHE A 12 -40.30 19.39 39.63
C PHE A 12 -39.09 18.58 40.10
N SER A 13 -39.26 17.27 40.24
CA SER A 13 -38.17 16.33 39.98
C SER A 13 -37.97 16.24 38.46
N ILE A 14 -37.19 17.16 37.89
CA ILE A 14 -36.64 17.00 36.54
C ILE A 14 -35.64 15.85 36.65
N MET A 15 -36.07 14.63 36.32
CA MET A 15 -35.13 13.58 35.93
C MET A 15 -34.46 14.07 34.66
N GLN A 16 -33.25 14.64 34.78
CA GLN A 16 -32.32 14.66 33.67
C GLN A 16 -31.99 13.21 33.34
N VAL A 17 -32.73 12.63 32.40
CA VAL A 17 -32.25 11.48 31.65
C VAL A 17 -31.10 12.01 30.81
N SER A 18 -29.88 11.99 31.35
CA SER A 18 -28.70 12.03 30.49
C SER A 18 -28.81 10.81 29.59
N ALA A 19 -29.12 11.01 28.32
CA ALA A 19 -29.00 9.97 27.32
C ALA A 19 -27.56 9.45 27.39
N GLN A 20 -27.40 8.22 27.84
CA GLN A 20 -26.09 7.58 27.89
C GLN A 20 -25.59 7.42 26.46
N GLU A 21 -24.45 8.04 26.13
CA GLU A 21 -23.85 7.85 24.82
C GLU A 21 -23.47 6.38 24.64
N LYS A 22 -23.89 5.78 23.53
CA LYS A 22 -23.56 4.39 23.20
C LYS A 22 -22.06 4.27 22.91
N SER A 23 -21.44 3.25 23.48
CA SER A 23 -20.05 2.90 23.24
C SER A 23 -19.91 2.03 21.99
N TYR A 24 -19.00 2.41 21.08
CA TYR A 24 -18.62 1.67 19.87
C TYR A 24 -17.10 1.46 19.82
N PHE A 25 -16.62 0.67 18.87
CA PHE A 25 -15.21 0.24 18.74
C PHE A 25 -14.69 -0.50 19.98
N LEU A 26 -15.60 -1.18 20.69
CA LEU A 26 -15.25 -2.15 21.72
C LEU A 26 -14.74 -3.42 21.03
N SER A 27 -13.54 -3.87 21.38
CA SER A 27 -12.87 -4.92 20.59
C SER A 27 -12.15 -5.98 21.42
N THR A 28 -11.90 -7.11 20.76
CA THR A 28 -11.16 -8.27 21.24
C THR A 28 -11.65 -8.83 22.58
N PRO A 29 -12.98 -9.03 22.77
CA PRO A 29 -13.54 -9.36 24.07
C PRO A 29 -13.09 -10.74 24.59
N SER A 30 -13.20 -10.92 25.91
CA SER A 30 -13.15 -12.21 26.59
C SER A 30 -14.07 -12.22 27.82
N LEU A 31 -14.33 -13.42 28.36
CA LEU A 31 -15.17 -13.64 29.54
C LEU A 31 -14.36 -14.28 30.67
N SER A 32 -14.74 -13.98 31.92
CA SER A 32 -14.30 -14.73 33.08
C SER A 32 -14.73 -16.21 32.96
N PRO A 33 -14.04 -17.15 33.65
CA PRO A 33 -14.36 -18.57 33.58
C PRO A 33 -15.81 -18.92 33.90
N ASP A 34 -16.44 -18.14 34.79
CA ASP A 34 -17.85 -18.30 35.19
C ASP A 34 -18.85 -17.53 34.29
N GLY A 35 -18.36 -16.72 33.34
CA GLY A 35 -19.17 -15.93 32.42
C GLY A 35 -19.84 -14.70 33.03
N LYS A 36 -19.36 -14.22 34.19
CA LYS A 36 -19.94 -13.05 34.88
C LYS A 36 -19.26 -11.72 34.59
N THR A 37 -18.00 -11.72 34.16
CA THR A 37 -17.24 -10.50 33.86
C THR A 37 -16.75 -10.53 32.42
N ALA A 38 -16.94 -9.44 31.69
CA ALA A 38 -16.41 -9.24 30.36
C ALA A 38 -15.16 -8.34 30.41
N TYR A 39 -14.14 -8.68 29.65
CA TYR A 39 -12.93 -7.89 29.45
C TYR A 39 -12.81 -7.53 27.97
N PHE A 40 -12.39 -6.31 27.65
CA PHE A 40 -12.32 -5.84 26.26
C PHE A 40 -11.32 -4.69 26.12
N SER A 41 -10.90 -4.44 24.88
CA SER A 41 -10.06 -3.30 24.51
C SER A 41 -10.91 -2.13 24.04
N TYR A 42 -10.57 -0.93 24.51
CA TYR A 42 -11.16 0.33 24.07
C TYR A 42 -10.19 1.49 24.28
N GLY A 43 -10.03 2.33 23.26
CA GLY A 43 -9.20 3.55 23.35
C GLY A 43 -7.71 3.29 23.56
N GLY A 44 -7.23 2.08 23.28
CA GLY A 44 -5.86 1.65 23.56
C GLY A 44 -5.67 0.97 24.91
N ASP A 45 -6.72 0.79 25.71
CA ASP A 45 -6.64 0.19 27.04
C ASP A 45 -7.54 -1.03 27.22
N ILE A 46 -7.26 -1.83 28.27
CA ILE A 46 -8.14 -2.91 28.72
C ILE A 46 -9.13 -2.40 29.78
N TRP A 47 -10.38 -2.81 29.60
CA TRP A 47 -11.52 -2.50 30.47
C TRP A 47 -12.19 -3.78 30.94
N LYS A 48 -12.87 -3.72 32.10
CA LYS A 48 -13.76 -4.78 32.60
C LYS A 48 -15.15 -4.26 32.96
N VAL A 49 -16.16 -5.08 32.76
CA VAL A 49 -17.57 -4.79 33.08
C VAL A 49 -18.31 -6.08 33.47
N ASP A 50 -19.42 -5.98 34.20
CA ASP A 50 -20.31 -7.12 34.42
C ASP A 50 -20.89 -7.60 33.07
N ALA A 51 -21.04 -8.92 32.91
CA ALA A 51 -21.60 -9.56 31.71
C ALA A 51 -23.12 -9.31 31.55
N GLU A 52 -23.75 -8.59 32.48
CA GLU A 52 -25.09 -8.03 32.37
C GLU A 52 -25.09 -6.55 31.94
N GLY A 53 -23.92 -5.88 31.90
CA GLY A 53 -23.73 -4.50 31.46
C GLY A 53 -23.49 -3.52 32.62
N GLY A 54 -23.52 -2.23 32.31
CA GLY A 54 -23.34 -1.14 33.28
C GLY A 54 -22.00 -0.41 33.14
N ASN A 55 -21.48 0.08 34.27
CA ASN A 55 -20.26 0.88 34.32
C ASN A 55 -19.00 0.03 34.16
N ALA A 56 -18.26 0.27 33.08
CA ALA A 56 -16.96 -0.35 32.87
C ALA A 56 -15.85 0.38 33.63
N SER A 57 -14.87 -0.39 34.08
CA SER A 57 -13.66 0.10 34.77
C SER A 57 -12.43 -0.16 33.92
N ARG A 58 -11.61 0.88 33.70
CA ARG A 58 -10.30 0.76 33.07
C ARG A 58 -9.34 0.06 34.02
N ILE A 59 -8.60 -0.95 33.55
CA ILE A 59 -7.68 -1.75 34.38
C ILE A 59 -6.21 -1.69 33.93
N THR A 60 -5.93 -1.18 32.72
CA THR A 60 -4.56 -0.88 32.24
C THR A 60 -4.45 0.56 31.76
N ALA A 61 -3.22 1.09 31.72
CA ALA A 61 -2.90 2.43 31.26
C ALA A 61 -1.40 2.57 30.95
N LEU A 62 -0.84 1.69 30.10
CA LEU A 62 0.57 1.79 29.71
C LEU A 62 0.76 2.85 28.61
N GLU A 63 2.02 3.19 28.32
CA GLU A 63 2.37 4.09 27.23
C GLU A 63 2.32 3.37 25.88
N GLY A 64 1.13 2.96 25.43
CA GLY A 64 0.92 2.23 24.18
C GLY A 64 -0.54 1.80 23.99
N GLU A 65 -0.77 0.85 23.08
CA GLU A 65 -2.06 0.17 22.93
C GLU A 65 -1.98 -1.21 23.57
N GLU A 66 -3.03 -1.57 24.32
CA GLU A 66 -3.26 -2.90 24.86
C GLU A 66 -4.44 -3.59 24.18
N ILE A 67 -4.20 -4.80 23.69
CA ILE A 67 -5.15 -5.59 22.90
C ILE A 67 -5.26 -7.03 23.39
N ASN A 68 -6.32 -7.73 22.95
CA ASN A 68 -6.54 -9.16 23.15
C ASN A 68 -6.51 -9.60 24.64
N PRO A 69 -7.31 -9.02 25.54
CA PRO A 69 -7.37 -9.50 26.92
C PRO A 69 -7.85 -10.95 27.00
N ARG A 70 -7.15 -11.79 27.76
CA ARG A 70 -7.47 -13.20 28.02
C ARG A 70 -7.32 -13.54 29.50
N ILE A 71 -8.37 -14.09 30.09
CA ILE A 71 -8.39 -14.51 31.49
C ILE A 71 -8.00 -15.99 31.62
N SER A 72 -7.19 -16.32 32.63
CA SER A 72 -6.80 -17.69 32.93
C SER A 72 -8.03 -18.56 33.30
N PRO A 73 -8.02 -19.87 33.03
CA PRO A 73 -9.12 -20.77 33.39
C PRO A 73 -9.47 -20.79 34.89
N ASP A 74 -8.51 -20.50 35.77
CA ASP A 74 -8.73 -20.35 37.22
C ASP A 74 -9.23 -18.95 37.65
N GLY A 75 -9.32 -17.99 36.71
CA GLY A 75 -9.84 -16.64 36.92
C GLY A 75 -8.89 -15.67 37.62
N LYS A 76 -7.65 -16.07 37.92
CA LYS A 76 -6.73 -15.26 38.73
C LYS A 76 -5.86 -14.31 37.94
N TRP A 77 -5.64 -14.58 36.65
CA TRP A 77 -4.67 -13.86 35.84
C TRP A 77 -5.31 -13.33 34.57
N LEU A 78 -4.92 -12.11 34.21
CA LEU A 78 -5.22 -11.48 32.93
C LEU A 78 -3.91 -11.38 32.15
N ALA A 79 -3.90 -11.90 30.94
CA ALA A 79 -2.84 -11.66 29.97
C ALA A 79 -3.37 -10.86 28.78
N PHE A 80 -2.52 -10.02 28.20
CA PHE A 80 -2.85 -9.11 27.12
C PHE A 80 -1.59 -8.81 26.32
N SER A 81 -1.73 -8.25 25.11
CA SER A 81 -0.59 -7.77 24.33
C SER A 81 -0.50 -6.25 24.40
N SER A 82 0.70 -5.70 24.58
CA SER A 82 0.92 -4.25 24.58
C SER A 82 2.06 -3.85 23.66
N ASN A 83 1.91 -2.72 22.95
CA ASN A 83 2.97 -2.16 22.09
C ASN A 83 3.80 -1.04 22.73
N GLN A 84 3.85 -1.00 24.07
CA GLN A 84 4.55 0.03 24.84
C GLN A 84 6.01 0.26 24.41
N TYR A 85 6.72 -0.80 24.00
CA TYR A 85 8.12 -0.75 23.56
C TYR A 85 8.29 -0.80 22.04
N GLY A 86 7.26 -0.44 21.28
CA GLY A 86 7.26 -0.29 19.82
C GLY A 86 6.62 -1.45 19.05
N ASN A 87 6.73 -2.69 19.54
CA ASN A 87 6.05 -3.87 19.01
C ASN A 87 5.12 -4.47 20.07
N TYR A 88 4.11 -5.24 19.65
CA TYR A 88 3.31 -6.01 20.61
C TYR A 88 4.17 -7.09 21.27
N ASP A 89 4.20 -7.09 22.59
CA ASP A 89 4.70 -8.15 23.47
C ASP A 89 3.58 -8.64 24.40
N VAL A 90 3.72 -9.84 24.95
CA VAL A 90 2.75 -10.43 25.89
C VAL A 90 3.05 -9.98 27.32
N TYR A 91 2.00 -9.56 28.03
CA TYR A 91 2.02 -9.12 29.42
C TYR A 91 1.03 -9.93 30.27
N VAL A 92 1.25 -9.95 31.58
CA VAL A 92 0.35 -10.58 32.55
C VAL A 92 0.22 -9.73 33.82
N MET A 93 -0.95 -9.78 34.45
CA MET A 93 -1.26 -9.15 35.73
C MET A 93 -2.34 -9.94 36.50
N PRO A 94 -2.52 -9.72 37.82
CA PRO A 94 -3.67 -10.26 38.53
C PRO A 94 -4.99 -9.74 37.94
N ALA A 95 -5.99 -10.61 37.78
CA ALA A 95 -7.28 -10.27 37.14
C ALA A 95 -8.07 -9.16 37.88
N GLU A 96 -7.81 -8.98 39.18
CA GLU A 96 -8.41 -7.93 39.99
C GLU A 96 -7.68 -6.58 39.93
N GLY A 97 -6.56 -6.49 39.23
CA GLY A 97 -5.68 -5.33 39.23
C GLY A 97 -4.39 -5.59 40.00
N GLY A 98 -3.31 -4.88 39.65
CA GLY A 98 -2.01 -5.00 40.32
C GLY A 98 -0.83 -4.80 39.36
N THR A 99 0.34 -5.29 39.77
CA THR A 99 1.58 -5.15 39.00
C THR A 99 1.50 -5.90 37.67
N ILE A 100 1.81 -5.19 36.59
CA ILE A 100 1.94 -5.72 35.23
C ILE A 100 3.37 -6.26 35.05
N LYS A 101 3.49 -7.43 34.43
CA LYS A 101 4.77 -8.07 34.08
C LYS A 101 4.81 -8.39 32.59
N GLN A 102 5.88 -7.98 31.91
CA GLN A 102 6.19 -8.38 30.53
C GLN A 102 6.73 -9.82 30.50
N LEU A 103 6.29 -10.63 29.55
CA LEU A 103 6.69 -12.03 29.39
C LEU A 103 7.55 -12.29 28.15
N THR A 104 7.33 -11.53 27.07
CA THR A 104 8.07 -11.66 25.81
C THR A 104 8.85 -10.40 25.50
N PHE A 105 9.95 -10.56 24.73
CA PHE A 105 10.86 -9.48 24.39
C PHE A 105 11.35 -9.68 22.96
N HIS A 106 10.62 -9.22 21.95
CA HIS A 106 11.02 -9.47 20.58
C HIS A 106 10.43 -8.46 19.59
N THR A 107 11.20 -7.95 18.62
CA THR A 107 10.71 -6.91 17.68
C THR A 107 9.54 -7.35 16.79
N GLY A 108 9.41 -8.67 16.56
CA GLY A 108 8.25 -9.28 15.89
C GLY A 108 7.01 -9.23 16.80
N LYS A 109 5.84 -8.96 16.22
CA LYS A 109 4.58 -8.85 16.96
C LYS A 109 4.23 -10.16 17.66
N ASP A 110 4.09 -10.14 18.97
CA ASP A 110 3.60 -11.23 19.82
C ASP A 110 2.18 -10.90 20.33
N GLU A 111 1.18 -11.53 19.73
CA GLU A 111 -0.24 -11.29 20.01
C GLU A 111 -0.84 -12.49 20.74
N ILE A 112 -1.26 -12.29 22.00
CA ILE A 112 -1.86 -13.36 22.80
C ILE A 112 -3.15 -13.90 22.17
N GLU A 113 -3.28 -15.22 22.18
CA GLU A 113 -4.46 -15.91 21.65
C GLU A 113 -5.29 -16.55 22.76
N ASN A 114 -4.65 -17.35 23.63
CA ASN A 114 -5.34 -18.09 24.68
C ASN A 114 -4.42 -18.54 25.82
N TRP A 115 -5.02 -19.05 26.90
CA TRP A 115 -4.35 -19.77 27.99
C TRP A 115 -4.43 -21.28 27.78
N GLY A 116 -3.46 -21.99 28.36
CA GLY A 116 -3.59 -23.42 28.59
C GLY A 116 -4.51 -23.72 29.78
N TRP A 117 -5.10 -24.91 29.79
CA TRP A 117 -6.03 -25.33 30.86
C TRP A 117 -5.36 -25.47 32.23
N ASP A 118 -4.03 -25.47 32.27
CA ASP A 118 -3.21 -25.45 33.49
C ASP A 118 -3.14 -24.08 34.19
N SER A 119 -3.68 -23.01 33.57
CA SER A 119 -3.58 -21.62 34.04
C SER A 119 -2.15 -21.09 34.21
N LYS A 120 -1.17 -21.73 33.56
CA LYS A 120 0.26 -21.37 33.61
C LYS A 120 0.86 -21.17 32.24
N THR A 121 0.36 -21.88 31.23
CA THR A 121 0.83 -21.80 29.84
C THR A 121 0.06 -20.70 29.12
N ILE A 122 0.76 -19.87 28.35
CA ILE A 122 0.19 -18.82 27.51
C ILE A 122 0.55 -19.09 26.07
N TYR A 123 -0.45 -19.02 25.20
CA TYR A 123 -0.31 -19.19 23.76
C TYR A 123 -0.50 -17.87 23.04
N PHE A 124 0.36 -17.62 22.06
CA PHE A 124 0.36 -16.39 21.29
C PHE A 124 0.84 -16.63 19.86
N THR A 125 0.39 -15.79 18.94
CA THR A 125 0.89 -15.75 17.57
C THR A 125 2.05 -14.78 17.48
N SER A 126 3.10 -15.16 16.76
CA SER A 126 4.30 -14.35 16.58
C SER A 126 4.77 -14.27 15.14
N SER A 127 5.21 -13.08 14.72
CA SER A 127 5.87 -12.84 13.42
C SER A 127 7.40 -12.91 13.47
N ARG A 128 7.96 -13.58 14.50
CA ARG A 128 9.42 -13.66 14.72
C ARG A 128 10.18 -14.55 13.73
N SER A 129 9.58 -15.64 13.25
CA SER A 129 10.28 -16.64 12.41
C SER A 129 9.77 -16.72 10.97
N ASN A 130 8.56 -16.24 10.73
CA ASN A 130 7.80 -16.30 9.48
C ASN A 130 6.74 -15.18 9.52
N ASN A 131 5.75 -15.21 8.62
CA ASN A 131 4.69 -14.17 8.60
C ASN A 131 3.93 -14.14 9.93
N PHE A 132 3.49 -15.31 10.40
CA PHE A 132 2.89 -15.52 11.70
C PHE A 132 2.99 -17.01 12.06
N GLY A 133 3.09 -17.36 13.32
CA GLY A 133 3.07 -18.76 13.77
C GLY A 133 2.79 -18.85 15.25
N SER A 134 2.38 -20.03 15.72
CA SER A 134 1.98 -20.22 17.11
C SER A 134 3.16 -20.55 18.02
N PHE A 135 3.21 -19.85 19.16
CA PHE A 135 4.21 -19.99 20.20
C PHE A 135 3.54 -20.21 21.56
N LYS A 136 4.33 -20.72 22.50
CA LYS A 136 3.95 -20.76 23.92
C LYS A 136 5.03 -20.17 24.82
N THR A 137 4.61 -19.62 25.94
CA THR A 137 5.46 -19.27 27.10
C THR A 137 4.73 -19.64 28.39
N THR A 138 5.33 -19.34 29.55
CA THR A 138 4.71 -19.55 30.86
C THR A 138 4.47 -18.21 31.56
N ILE A 139 3.61 -18.21 32.58
CA ILE A 139 3.34 -17.05 33.42
C ILE A 139 4.60 -16.51 34.14
N GLU A 140 5.62 -17.36 34.33
CA GLU A 140 6.92 -16.93 34.85
C GLU A 140 7.77 -16.17 33.82
N GLY A 141 7.39 -16.17 32.53
CA GLY A 141 8.10 -15.46 31.47
C GLY A 141 9.30 -16.22 30.92
N LYS A 142 9.22 -17.56 30.84
CA LYS A 142 10.29 -18.37 30.24
C LYS A 142 10.46 -18.11 28.74
N THR A 143 11.64 -18.41 28.21
CA THR A 143 11.94 -18.26 26.77
C THR A 143 10.84 -18.90 25.90
N PRO A 144 10.21 -18.15 24.98
CA PRO A 144 9.13 -18.68 24.16
C PRO A 144 9.57 -19.81 23.23
N GLN A 145 8.67 -20.78 23.03
CA GLN A 145 8.87 -21.95 22.19
C GLN A 145 7.91 -21.93 21.00
N LYS A 146 8.44 -22.16 19.79
CA LYS A 146 7.62 -22.36 18.59
C LYS A 146 6.92 -23.72 18.66
N LEU A 147 5.66 -23.79 18.24
CA LEU A 147 4.90 -25.05 18.27
C LEU A 147 5.05 -25.89 16.99
N PHE A 148 5.25 -25.24 15.84
CA PHE A 148 5.29 -25.88 14.52
C PHE A 148 6.52 -25.46 13.73
N ASN A 149 7.22 -26.41 13.11
CA ASN A 149 8.61 -26.17 12.68
C ASN A 149 8.74 -25.65 11.24
N ASN A 150 7.75 -25.91 10.37
CA ASN A 150 7.78 -25.49 8.98
C ASN A 150 7.64 -23.95 8.82
N TYR A 151 8.33 -23.36 7.85
CA TYR A 151 8.26 -21.92 7.57
C TYR A 151 6.85 -21.46 7.15
N PHE A 152 6.14 -22.30 6.38
CA PHE A 152 4.81 -22.00 5.84
C PHE A 152 3.64 -22.58 6.65
N ASN A 153 3.92 -23.15 7.82
CA ASN A 153 2.88 -23.37 8.82
C ASN A 153 2.59 -22.04 9.52
N ASN A 154 1.87 -21.17 8.81
CA ASN A 154 1.41 -19.89 9.32
C ASN A 154 0.13 -20.07 10.15
N THR A 155 0.27 -20.60 11.36
CA THR A 155 -0.86 -20.93 12.24
C THR A 155 -1.33 -19.73 13.07
N SER A 156 -2.64 -19.65 13.32
CA SER A 156 -3.26 -18.62 14.16
C SER A 156 -4.59 -19.08 14.75
N GLY A 157 -5.12 -18.34 15.73
CA GLY A 157 -6.33 -18.66 16.46
C GLY A 157 -6.17 -19.90 17.34
N LEU A 158 -4.99 -20.08 17.94
CA LEU A 158 -4.67 -21.26 18.73
C LEU A 158 -5.53 -21.34 20.00
N ALA A 159 -6.17 -22.49 20.21
CA ALA A 159 -6.85 -22.83 21.46
C ALA A 159 -6.49 -24.27 21.87
N GLU A 160 -6.05 -24.48 23.11
CA GLU A 160 -5.85 -25.82 23.66
C GLU A 160 -7.20 -26.36 24.16
N THR A 161 -7.54 -27.60 23.83
CA THR A 161 -8.70 -28.32 24.40
C THR A 161 -8.34 -28.90 25.78
N PRO A 162 -9.31 -29.22 26.65
CA PRO A 162 -9.03 -29.90 27.93
C PRO A 162 -8.27 -31.22 27.79
N ALA A 163 -8.32 -31.86 26.61
CA ALA A 163 -7.58 -33.07 26.28
C ALA A 163 -6.12 -32.83 25.83
N GLY A 164 -5.71 -31.56 25.67
CA GLY A 164 -4.37 -31.16 25.21
C GLY A 164 -4.19 -31.19 23.69
N GLU A 165 -5.26 -31.23 22.90
CA GLU A 165 -5.23 -30.99 21.45
C GLU A 165 -5.22 -29.47 21.16
N PHE A 166 -4.40 -29.03 20.20
CA PHE A 166 -4.36 -27.65 19.72
C PHE A 166 -5.31 -27.46 18.53
N LEU A 167 -6.26 -26.54 18.66
CA LEU A 167 -7.13 -26.06 17.58
C LEU A 167 -6.53 -24.80 16.97
N PHE A 168 -6.55 -24.65 15.64
CA PHE A 168 -6.01 -23.49 14.94
C PHE A 168 -6.53 -23.38 13.50
N THR A 169 -6.20 -22.27 12.84
CA THR A 169 -6.29 -22.06 11.39
C THR A 169 -4.89 -21.86 10.82
N ASN A 170 -4.73 -21.99 9.49
CA ASN A 170 -3.40 -21.90 8.85
C ASN A 170 -3.41 -21.13 7.51
N THR A 171 -4.01 -19.95 7.50
CA THR A 171 -4.12 -19.09 6.29
C THR A 171 -4.15 -17.60 6.64
N SER A 172 -3.76 -16.76 5.68
CA SER A 172 -3.90 -15.30 5.76
C SER A 172 -5.36 -14.82 5.78
N GLU A 173 -6.31 -15.63 5.27
CA GLU A 173 -7.74 -15.33 5.29
C GLU A 173 -8.36 -15.30 6.71
N ALA A 174 -7.72 -15.97 7.69
CA ALA A 174 -8.09 -15.93 9.11
C ALA A 174 -7.37 -14.82 9.91
N THR A 175 -6.39 -14.14 9.32
CA THR A 175 -5.57 -13.12 10.01
C THR A 175 -5.66 -11.76 9.32
N HIS A 176 -4.91 -11.60 8.24
CA HIS A 176 -4.73 -10.34 7.51
C HIS A 176 -5.95 -9.95 6.68
N GLN A 177 -6.76 -10.94 6.27
CA GLN A 177 -7.92 -10.74 5.38
C GLN A 177 -9.25 -11.09 6.06
N THR A 178 -9.33 -11.00 7.38
CA THR A 178 -10.59 -11.24 8.12
C THR A 178 -11.71 -10.30 7.68
N HIS A 179 -11.40 -9.07 7.26
CA HIS A 179 -12.37 -8.10 6.75
C HIS A 179 -12.90 -8.43 5.35
N ARG A 180 -12.16 -9.17 4.51
CA ARG A 180 -12.62 -9.62 3.19
C ARG A 180 -13.70 -10.68 3.34
N LYS A 181 -14.97 -10.26 3.24
CA LYS A 181 -16.11 -11.17 3.43
C LYS A 181 -16.33 -12.04 2.20
N ARG A 182 -17.01 -13.19 2.39
CA ARG A 182 -17.55 -14.03 1.29
C ARG A 182 -16.50 -14.62 0.34
N TYR A 183 -15.23 -14.66 0.77
CA TYR A 183 -14.18 -15.30 0.00
C TYR A 183 -14.50 -16.78 -0.24
N LYS A 184 -14.23 -17.26 -1.46
CA LYS A 184 -14.42 -18.64 -1.92
C LYS A 184 -13.16 -19.04 -2.69
N GLY A 185 -12.39 -19.98 -2.17
CA GLY A 185 -11.17 -20.50 -2.81
C GLY A 185 -10.37 -21.34 -1.82
N GLU A 186 -9.35 -22.07 -2.28
CA GLU A 186 -8.64 -23.06 -1.45
C GLU A 186 -7.75 -22.45 -0.35
N ASN A 187 -7.52 -21.12 -0.36
CA ASN A 187 -6.86 -20.44 0.75
C ASN A 187 -7.81 -20.14 1.92
N ASN A 188 -9.03 -20.70 1.89
CA ASN A 188 -10.03 -20.47 2.92
C ASN A 188 -9.56 -21.02 4.28
N PRO A 189 -9.99 -20.41 5.40
CA PRO A 189 -9.67 -20.93 6.70
C PRO A 189 -10.60 -22.10 7.06
N ASP A 190 -9.98 -23.14 7.59
CA ASP A 190 -10.63 -24.27 8.24
C ASP A 190 -10.16 -24.39 9.68
N ILE A 191 -11.01 -24.96 10.54
CA ILE A 191 -10.64 -25.36 11.90
C ILE A 191 -9.87 -26.67 11.83
N LEU A 192 -8.61 -26.63 12.24
CA LEU A 192 -7.69 -27.76 12.29
C LEU A 192 -7.37 -28.12 13.73
N GLY A 193 -7.06 -29.40 13.98
CA GLY A 193 -6.68 -29.97 15.27
C GLY A 193 -5.37 -30.75 15.16
N TYR A 194 -4.47 -30.54 16.11
CA TYR A 194 -3.23 -31.32 16.24
C TYR A 194 -2.95 -31.63 17.72
N ASN A 195 -2.81 -32.91 18.05
CA ASN A 195 -2.42 -33.34 19.39
C ASN A 195 -0.92 -33.65 19.42
N PRO A 196 -0.10 -32.87 20.14
CA PRO A 196 1.36 -33.06 20.17
C PRO A 196 1.79 -34.33 20.90
N LYS A 197 0.95 -34.94 21.74
CA LYS A 197 1.28 -36.17 22.50
C LYS A 197 1.08 -37.42 21.65
N SER A 198 -0.02 -37.49 20.91
CA SER A 198 -0.34 -38.63 20.02
C SER A 198 0.14 -38.45 18.59
N ASN A 199 0.59 -37.25 18.21
CA ASN A 199 0.89 -36.86 16.83
C ASN A 199 -0.30 -37.02 15.87
N SER A 200 -1.54 -36.95 16.39
CA SER A 200 -2.76 -37.07 15.59
C SER A 200 -3.21 -35.72 15.07
N PHE A 201 -3.59 -35.68 13.79
CA PHE A 201 -4.13 -34.50 13.11
C PHE A 201 -5.60 -34.73 12.72
N ARG A 202 -6.43 -33.68 12.82
CA ARG A 202 -7.83 -33.70 12.41
C ARG A 202 -8.20 -32.39 11.72
N GLN A 203 -8.95 -32.47 10.63
CA GLN A 203 -9.62 -31.32 10.02
C GLN A 203 -11.10 -31.34 10.47
N TYR A 204 -11.54 -30.30 11.19
CA TYR A 204 -12.89 -30.20 11.77
C TYR A 204 -13.91 -29.57 10.80
N THR A 205 -13.46 -28.71 9.89
CA THR A 205 -14.29 -28.08 8.85
C THR A 205 -13.63 -28.24 7.48
N ASN A 206 -14.42 -28.23 6.41
CA ASN A 206 -13.96 -28.37 5.02
C ASN A 206 -14.79 -27.55 4.02
N TYR A 207 -15.43 -26.50 4.52
CA TYR A 207 -16.34 -25.66 3.76
C TYR A 207 -15.54 -24.65 2.92
N GLU A 208 -15.84 -24.52 1.62
CA GLU A 208 -15.22 -23.52 0.73
C GLU A 208 -15.76 -22.12 1.11
N GLY A 209 -15.21 -21.56 2.17
CA GLY A 209 -15.61 -20.32 2.80
C GLY A 209 -14.93 -20.21 4.17
N LYS A 210 -15.34 -19.25 4.99
CA LYS A 210 -14.48 -18.87 6.12
C LYS A 210 -14.98 -19.44 7.44
N ASP A 211 -14.23 -20.42 7.97
CA ASP A 211 -14.37 -20.95 9.33
C ASP A 211 -13.10 -20.65 10.15
N PHE A 212 -13.18 -19.75 11.15
CA PHE A 212 -11.99 -19.27 11.88
C PHE A 212 -12.28 -18.70 13.28
N ASN A 213 -11.21 -18.30 14.00
CA ASN A 213 -11.22 -17.85 15.39
C ASN A 213 -11.88 -18.86 16.36
N PRO A 214 -11.35 -20.09 16.47
CA PRO A 214 -11.90 -21.06 17.41
C PRO A 214 -11.64 -20.65 18.87
N SER A 215 -12.61 -20.95 19.73
CA SER A 215 -12.50 -20.96 21.19
C SER A 215 -13.15 -22.24 21.72
N VAL A 216 -12.80 -22.67 22.93
CA VAL A 216 -13.22 -23.97 23.45
C VAL A 216 -13.56 -23.90 24.93
N ASP A 217 -14.62 -24.61 25.35
CA ASP A 217 -15.02 -24.69 26.75
C ASP A 217 -14.42 -25.91 27.48
N LYS A 218 -14.68 -26.02 28.79
CA LYS A 218 -14.18 -27.12 29.63
C LYS A 218 -14.67 -28.52 29.22
N ASN A 219 -15.71 -28.60 28.39
CA ASN A 219 -16.25 -29.87 27.89
C ASN A 219 -15.68 -30.21 26.51
N GLY A 220 -14.84 -29.35 25.92
CA GLY A 220 -14.27 -29.52 24.59
C GLY A 220 -15.18 -29.09 23.45
N ILE A 221 -16.25 -28.33 23.72
CA ILE A 221 -17.12 -27.79 22.66
C ILE A 221 -16.40 -26.61 21.99
N ILE A 222 -16.30 -26.66 20.66
CA ILE A 222 -15.57 -25.66 19.86
C ILE A 222 -16.56 -24.61 19.36
N TYR A 223 -16.29 -23.33 19.59
CA TYR A 223 -17.08 -22.19 19.10
C TYR A 223 -16.23 -21.34 18.15
N PHE A 224 -16.78 -20.95 17.00
CA PHE A 224 -16.01 -20.28 15.94
C PHE A 224 -16.92 -19.44 15.03
N ILE A 225 -16.30 -18.61 14.19
CA ILE A 225 -16.98 -17.87 13.13
C ILE A 225 -17.20 -18.78 11.93
N SER A 226 -18.38 -18.73 11.32
CA SER A 226 -18.65 -19.31 10.00
C SER A 226 -19.48 -18.36 9.14
N ASP A 227 -19.14 -18.22 7.85
CA ASP A 227 -20.01 -17.54 6.85
C ASP A 227 -20.95 -18.49 6.08
N GLU A 228 -20.94 -19.79 6.38
CA GLU A 228 -21.70 -20.81 5.65
C GLU A 228 -23.21 -20.60 5.63
N LYS A 229 -23.76 -20.00 6.69
CA LYS A 229 -25.21 -19.90 6.85
C LYS A 229 -25.86 -18.91 5.88
N ASN A 230 -25.24 -17.75 5.67
CA ASN A 230 -25.84 -16.63 4.92
C ASN A 230 -24.79 -15.66 4.33
N ASN A 231 -23.54 -16.09 4.18
CA ASN A 231 -22.38 -15.29 3.75
C ASN A 231 -21.98 -14.14 4.69
N GLU A 232 -22.61 -13.97 5.86
CA GLU A 232 -22.12 -13.13 6.96
C GLU A 232 -21.48 -14.00 8.03
N TYR A 233 -20.43 -13.48 8.68
CA TYR A 233 -19.82 -14.15 9.83
C TYR A 233 -20.84 -14.30 10.96
N ASN A 234 -21.11 -15.54 11.32
CA ASN A 234 -22.03 -15.93 12.38
C ASN A 234 -21.39 -16.91 13.34
N LEU A 235 -21.92 -16.97 14.56
CA LEU A 235 -21.44 -17.87 15.59
C LEU A 235 -21.92 -19.29 15.26
N SER A 236 -20.97 -20.23 15.24
CA SER A 236 -21.21 -21.66 15.10
C SER A 236 -20.50 -22.41 16.22
N LYS A 237 -20.94 -23.65 16.48
CA LYS A 237 -20.24 -24.58 17.34
C LYS A 237 -20.05 -25.95 16.69
N ILE A 238 -19.05 -26.69 17.15
CA ILE A 238 -18.90 -28.12 16.92
C ILE A 238 -18.97 -28.84 18.26
N GLU A 239 -19.90 -29.78 18.36
CA GLU A 239 -20.11 -30.65 19.53
C GLU A 239 -20.31 -32.07 19.02
N ASN A 240 -19.60 -33.05 19.60
CA ASN A 240 -19.64 -34.46 19.15
C ASN A 240 -19.35 -34.66 17.65
N GLY A 241 -18.60 -33.74 17.02
CA GLY A 241 -18.28 -33.79 15.59
C GLY A 241 -19.35 -33.18 14.66
N GLU A 242 -20.47 -32.70 15.20
CA GLU A 242 -21.53 -32.04 14.41
C GLU A 242 -21.41 -30.52 14.49
N LYS A 243 -21.49 -29.84 13.33
CA LYS A 243 -21.52 -28.38 13.22
C LYS A 243 -22.94 -27.85 13.39
N VAL A 244 -23.13 -26.88 14.28
CA VAL A 244 -24.41 -26.22 14.57
C VAL A 244 -24.27 -24.71 14.47
N PHE A 245 -25.13 -24.08 13.67
CA PHE A 245 -25.22 -22.61 13.59
C PHE A 245 -26.01 -22.06 14.79
N LEU A 246 -25.42 -21.13 15.53
CA LEU A 246 -26.02 -20.54 16.73
C LEU A 246 -26.69 -19.19 16.47
N THR A 247 -26.23 -18.45 15.45
CA THR A 247 -26.79 -17.15 15.06
C THR A 247 -26.99 -17.04 13.55
N GLN A 248 -27.80 -16.07 13.12
CA GLN A 248 -28.01 -15.72 11.72
C GLN A 248 -28.32 -14.21 11.60
N PHE A 249 -27.28 -13.40 11.77
CA PHE A 249 -27.36 -11.95 11.64
C PHE A 249 -27.20 -11.49 10.19
N ASP A 250 -27.71 -10.30 9.91
CA ASP A 250 -27.57 -9.55 8.66
C ASP A 250 -26.23 -8.80 8.55
N THR A 251 -25.52 -8.65 9.67
CA THR A 251 -24.14 -8.15 9.71
C THR A 251 -23.22 -9.12 10.45
N SER A 252 -21.99 -9.20 9.95
CA SER A 252 -20.92 -10.07 10.46
C SER A 252 -20.53 -9.81 11.91
N ILE A 253 -20.38 -10.88 12.69
CA ILE A 253 -19.72 -10.85 14.00
C ILE A 253 -18.19 -10.87 13.86
N LYS A 254 -17.47 -10.55 14.94
CA LYS A 254 -16.01 -10.74 15.05
C LYS A 254 -15.61 -11.23 16.44
N LYS A 255 -14.42 -11.85 16.49
CA LYS A 255 -13.71 -12.23 17.72
C LYS A 255 -14.58 -12.91 18.79
N PRO A 256 -15.31 -14.01 18.47
CA PRO A 256 -16.08 -14.74 19.48
C PRO A 256 -15.15 -15.39 20.51
N PHE A 257 -15.60 -15.44 21.76
CA PHE A 257 -14.89 -16.10 22.86
C PHE A 257 -15.88 -16.70 23.85
N VAL A 258 -15.77 -18.01 24.11
CA VAL A 258 -16.61 -18.73 25.07
C VAL A 258 -16.06 -18.65 26.50
N SER A 259 -16.95 -18.57 27.51
CA SER A 259 -16.56 -18.71 28.92
C SER A 259 -16.12 -20.15 29.21
N ALA A 260 -15.18 -20.35 30.15
CA ALA A 260 -14.65 -21.68 30.45
C ALA A 260 -15.74 -22.69 30.86
N ASN A 261 -16.79 -22.25 31.55
CA ASN A 261 -17.93 -23.10 31.90
C ASN A 261 -18.90 -23.41 30.75
N GLY A 262 -18.73 -22.80 29.58
CA GLY A 262 -19.55 -23.00 28.38
C GLY A 262 -20.92 -22.33 28.42
N SER A 263 -21.22 -21.46 29.40
CA SER A 263 -22.56 -20.87 29.54
C SER A 263 -22.82 -19.69 28.62
N LYS A 264 -21.78 -18.92 28.25
CA LYS A 264 -21.89 -17.69 27.48
C LYS A 264 -20.78 -17.57 26.44
N VAL A 265 -21.09 -16.95 25.31
CA VAL A 265 -20.12 -16.55 24.27
C VAL A 265 -20.23 -15.05 24.06
N ILE A 266 -19.12 -14.33 24.20
CA ILE A 266 -19.04 -12.90 23.87
C ILE A 266 -18.47 -12.71 22.47
N PHE A 267 -18.94 -11.72 21.72
CA PHE A 267 -18.42 -11.37 20.39
C PHE A 267 -18.68 -9.89 20.07
N GLU A 268 -17.98 -9.39 19.07
CA GLU A 268 -18.21 -8.07 18.49
C GLU A 268 -19.27 -8.18 17.39
N LYS A 269 -20.18 -7.21 17.32
CA LYS A 269 -21.07 -6.99 16.17
C LYS A 269 -21.35 -5.49 16.08
N ASP A 270 -21.24 -4.92 14.88
CA ASP A 270 -21.49 -3.49 14.65
C ASP A 270 -20.67 -2.57 15.59
N TYR A 271 -19.43 -2.98 15.87
CA TYR A 271 -18.47 -2.33 16.78
C TYR A 271 -18.91 -2.27 18.25
N GLN A 272 -19.88 -3.09 18.66
CA GLN A 272 -20.33 -3.23 20.04
C GLN A 272 -20.19 -4.68 20.50
N LEU A 273 -20.31 -4.92 21.81
CA LEU A 273 -20.20 -6.26 22.38
C LEU A 273 -21.57 -6.88 22.59
N TYR A 274 -21.70 -8.14 22.20
CA TYR A 274 -22.89 -8.95 22.38
C TYR A 274 -22.55 -10.23 23.13
N ILE A 275 -23.51 -10.74 23.90
CA ILE A 275 -23.39 -12.02 24.59
C ILE A 275 -24.49 -12.95 24.09
N TYR A 276 -24.09 -14.14 23.65
CA TYR A 276 -24.96 -15.28 23.42
C TYR A 276 -24.98 -16.18 24.66
N ASP A 277 -26.15 -16.40 25.23
CA ASP A 277 -26.37 -17.36 26.30
C ASP A 277 -26.68 -18.74 25.70
N VAL A 278 -25.83 -19.73 26.01
CA VAL A 278 -25.84 -21.04 25.35
C VAL A 278 -27.08 -21.86 25.71
N VAL A 279 -27.59 -21.71 26.94
CA VAL A 279 -28.74 -22.47 27.44
C VAL A 279 -30.04 -21.92 26.87
N SER A 280 -30.25 -20.61 26.98
CA SER A 280 -31.46 -19.94 26.50
C SER A 280 -31.47 -19.70 24.99
N LYS A 281 -30.30 -19.80 24.33
CA LYS A 281 -30.08 -19.54 22.90
C LYS A 281 -30.39 -18.10 22.49
N ASN A 282 -30.32 -17.17 23.43
CA ASN A 282 -30.61 -15.76 23.21
C ASN A 282 -29.32 -14.94 23.12
N THR A 283 -29.32 -13.97 22.19
CA THR A 283 -28.29 -12.93 22.10
C THR A 283 -28.80 -11.63 22.71
N LYS A 284 -27.96 -10.95 23.50
CA LYS A 284 -28.22 -9.59 24.00
C LYS A 284 -27.05 -8.66 23.70
N LEU A 285 -27.36 -7.38 23.43
CA LEU A 285 -26.38 -6.30 23.44
C LEU A 285 -25.91 -6.10 24.89
N LEU A 286 -24.60 -5.95 25.08
CA LEU A 286 -24.03 -5.61 26.38
C LEU A 286 -24.01 -4.09 26.53
N ASP A 287 -24.81 -3.55 27.46
CA ASP A 287 -24.96 -2.10 27.62
C ASP A 287 -23.74 -1.47 28.34
N ILE A 288 -22.85 -0.94 27.50
CA ILE A 288 -21.56 -0.27 27.68
C ILE A 288 -21.54 1.16 28.24
N SER A 289 -21.39 1.39 29.55
CA SER A 289 -21.12 2.75 30.07
C SER A 289 -19.62 3.00 30.28
N LEU A 290 -19.03 3.93 29.52
CA LEU A 290 -17.62 4.31 29.61
C LEU A 290 -17.43 5.77 30.04
N ASN A 291 -16.38 6.04 30.81
CA ASN A 291 -15.90 7.39 31.09
C ASN A 291 -14.68 7.68 30.21
N THR A 292 -14.87 8.44 29.13
CA THR A 292 -13.86 8.62 28.08
C THR A 292 -13.52 10.08 27.83
N ASN A 293 -12.30 10.34 27.38
CA ASN A 293 -11.88 11.67 26.91
C ASN A 293 -11.83 11.70 25.38
N LYS A 294 -12.70 12.48 24.73
CA LYS A 294 -12.70 12.65 23.27
C LYS A 294 -11.69 13.72 22.85
N THR A 295 -10.66 13.32 22.12
CA THR A 295 -9.55 14.19 21.72
C THR A 295 -9.51 14.51 20.22
N LEU A 296 -10.18 13.73 19.35
CA LEU A 296 -10.11 13.96 17.89
C LEU A 296 -10.75 15.28 17.45
N GLU A 297 -11.80 15.74 18.14
CA GLU A 297 -12.47 17.02 17.90
C GLU A 297 -11.67 18.22 18.42
N LYS A 298 -10.55 17.97 19.12
CA LYS A 298 -9.67 19.05 19.57
C LYS A 298 -8.78 19.47 18.41
N GLU A 299 -8.70 20.79 18.22
CA GLU A 299 -7.79 21.40 17.28
C GLU A 299 -6.33 21.03 17.60
N GLN A 300 -5.61 20.61 16.56
CA GLN A 300 -4.19 20.33 16.60
C GLN A 300 -3.47 21.30 15.66
N ASN A 301 -2.26 21.69 16.05
CA ASN A 301 -1.44 22.59 15.28
C ASN A 301 -0.63 21.85 14.22
N PHE A 302 -0.70 22.31 12.98
CA PHE A 302 0.03 21.78 11.83
C PHE A 302 0.89 22.87 11.18
N SER A 303 2.05 22.48 10.66
CA SER A 303 2.97 23.38 9.96
C SER A 303 2.74 23.34 8.45
N VAL A 304 2.78 24.51 7.82
CA VAL A 304 2.84 24.66 6.36
C VAL A 304 4.24 24.32 5.82
N GLU A 305 5.27 24.58 6.62
CA GLU A 305 6.66 24.41 6.18
C GLU A 305 6.94 22.95 5.81
N ASN A 306 7.55 22.72 4.65
CA ASN A 306 7.82 21.39 4.07
C ASN A 306 6.56 20.53 3.80
N ASN A 307 5.36 21.10 3.82
CA ASN A 307 4.09 20.36 3.66
C ASN A 307 3.20 20.93 2.54
N ILE A 308 3.74 21.77 1.65
CA ILE A 308 3.00 22.30 0.49
C ILE A 308 2.84 21.21 -0.57
N SER A 309 1.61 20.94 -0.98
CA SER A 309 1.25 19.89 -1.95
C SER A 309 0.96 20.42 -3.35
N TYR A 310 0.55 21.69 -3.46
CA TYR A 310 0.27 22.37 -4.72
C TYR A 310 0.42 23.88 -4.53
N TYR A 311 0.74 24.62 -5.59
CA TYR A 311 0.77 26.08 -5.56
C TYR A 311 0.54 26.71 -6.94
N ASP A 312 0.29 28.01 -6.95
CA ASP A 312 0.24 28.86 -8.14
C ASP A 312 0.63 30.30 -7.79
N VAL A 313 1.15 31.05 -8.77
CA VAL A 313 1.62 32.43 -8.58
C VAL A 313 0.71 33.40 -9.33
N SER A 314 0.39 34.54 -8.72
CA SER A 314 -0.49 35.54 -9.34
C SER A 314 0.14 36.12 -10.62
N PRO A 315 -0.66 36.46 -11.66
CA PRO A 315 -0.14 37.02 -12.90
C PRO A 315 0.72 38.29 -12.76
N ASP A 316 0.49 39.08 -11.70
CA ASP A 316 1.30 40.26 -11.36
C ASP A 316 2.64 39.93 -10.68
N GLY A 317 2.91 38.66 -10.37
CA GLY A 317 4.14 38.18 -9.72
C GLY A 317 4.30 38.61 -8.26
N LYS A 318 3.23 39.09 -7.60
CA LYS A 318 3.32 39.66 -6.25
C LYS A 318 2.79 38.76 -5.14
N LYS A 319 2.02 37.73 -5.48
CA LYS A 319 1.34 36.85 -4.52
C LYS A 319 1.47 35.41 -4.98
N MET A 320 1.32 34.49 -4.04
CA MET A 320 1.16 33.08 -4.32
C MET A 320 -0.01 32.50 -3.54
N ALA A 321 -0.65 31.49 -4.10
CA ALA A 321 -1.63 30.67 -3.43
C ALA A 321 -1.09 29.25 -3.37
N PHE A 322 -1.29 28.55 -2.26
CA PHE A 322 -0.77 27.19 -2.09
C PHE A 322 -1.64 26.37 -1.16
N VAL A 323 -1.49 25.05 -1.28
CA VAL A 323 -2.26 24.04 -0.56
C VAL A 323 -1.33 23.29 0.39
N SER A 324 -1.65 23.28 1.68
CA SER A 324 -0.95 22.47 2.69
C SER A 324 -1.98 21.67 3.48
N ARG A 325 -1.81 20.34 3.56
CA ARG A 325 -2.75 19.41 4.21
C ARG A 325 -4.22 19.66 3.84
N GLY A 326 -4.49 19.91 2.55
CA GLY A 326 -5.84 20.15 2.06
C GLY A 326 -6.41 21.55 2.36
N VAL A 327 -5.64 22.44 2.97
CA VAL A 327 -6.06 23.81 3.30
C VAL A 327 -5.43 24.79 2.31
N LEU A 328 -6.23 25.74 1.83
CA LEU A 328 -5.81 26.80 0.90
C LEU A 328 -5.30 28.02 1.65
N PHE A 329 -4.13 28.51 1.25
CA PHE A 329 -3.48 29.71 1.78
C PHE A 329 -3.13 30.68 0.65
N VAL A 330 -3.00 31.96 1.00
CA VAL A 330 -2.43 33.01 0.15
C VAL A 330 -1.32 33.70 0.90
N SER A 331 -0.23 34.03 0.21
CA SER A 331 0.89 34.79 0.75
C SER A 331 1.39 35.83 -0.24
N ASP A 332 2.20 36.78 0.25
CA ASP A 332 3.04 37.57 -0.64
C ASP A 332 4.10 36.67 -1.32
N ILE A 333 4.71 37.16 -2.39
CA ILE A 333 5.64 36.33 -3.18
C ILE A 333 6.89 35.88 -2.40
N GLU A 334 7.23 36.54 -1.30
CA GLU A 334 8.36 36.19 -0.44
C GLU A 334 7.97 35.23 0.70
N GLY A 335 6.68 34.86 0.84
CA GLY A 335 6.19 33.92 1.84
C GLY A 335 6.06 34.47 3.27
N LYS A 336 6.22 35.79 3.45
CA LYS A 336 6.28 36.45 4.75
C LYS A 336 4.90 36.76 5.35
N PHE A 337 3.91 37.00 4.51
CA PHE A 337 2.57 37.44 4.91
C PHE A 337 1.52 36.43 4.45
N THR A 338 1.43 35.33 5.19
CA THR A 338 0.54 34.20 4.86
C THR A 338 -0.79 34.30 5.60
N GLN A 339 -1.87 34.00 4.91
CA GLN A 339 -3.22 33.90 5.45
C GLN A 339 -3.93 32.64 4.95
N GLN A 340 -4.62 31.96 5.86
CA GLN A 340 -5.54 30.87 5.54
C GLN A 340 -6.80 31.40 4.86
N ILE A 341 -7.23 30.75 3.77
CA ILE A 341 -8.36 31.17 2.94
C ILE A 341 -9.55 30.21 3.04
N SER A 342 -9.31 28.90 3.08
CA SER A 342 -10.37 27.88 3.27
C SER A 342 -10.51 27.46 4.73
N ASP A 343 -11.68 26.96 5.12
CA ASP A 343 -11.92 26.49 6.50
C ASP A 343 -11.22 25.18 6.85
N GLY A 344 -10.79 24.41 5.84
CA GLY A 344 -10.04 23.16 6.00
C GLY A 344 -10.89 21.94 6.30
N LYS A 345 -12.23 22.03 6.23
CA LYS A 345 -13.13 20.88 6.45
C LYS A 345 -13.13 19.89 5.30
N GLU A 346 -13.05 20.42 4.08
CA GLU A 346 -12.89 19.65 2.85
C GLU A 346 -11.48 19.83 2.30
N ARG A 347 -11.02 18.88 1.48
CA ARG A 347 -9.67 18.89 0.92
C ARG A 347 -9.61 19.72 -0.35
N VAL A 348 -8.90 20.84 -0.29
CA VAL A 348 -8.41 21.54 -1.49
C VAL A 348 -7.24 20.76 -2.07
N MET A 349 -7.15 20.64 -3.40
CA MET A 349 -6.03 19.92 -4.04
C MET A 349 -5.26 20.76 -5.07
N GLU A 350 -5.96 21.53 -5.91
CA GLU A 350 -5.36 22.37 -6.94
C GLU A 350 -5.83 23.81 -6.76
N VAL A 351 -5.00 24.77 -7.14
CA VAL A 351 -5.37 26.19 -7.17
C VAL A 351 -4.77 26.89 -8.39
N LYS A 352 -5.50 27.84 -8.96
CA LYS A 352 -5.08 28.71 -10.07
C LYS A 352 -5.52 30.16 -9.83
N TRP A 353 -4.64 31.10 -10.13
CA TRP A 353 -4.97 32.53 -10.15
C TRP A 353 -5.67 32.93 -11.45
N LEU A 354 -6.70 33.77 -11.33
CA LEU A 354 -7.34 34.39 -12.48
C LEU A 354 -6.68 35.73 -12.84
N LYS A 355 -7.06 36.25 -14.01
CA LYS A 355 -6.50 37.45 -14.65
C LYS A 355 -6.54 38.72 -13.80
N ASP A 356 -7.48 38.81 -12.87
CA ASP A 356 -7.70 39.97 -12.01
C ASP A 356 -6.71 40.07 -10.84
N ASN A 357 -5.82 39.08 -10.66
CA ASN A 357 -4.89 38.95 -9.53
C ASN A 357 -5.59 38.91 -8.16
N ARG A 358 -6.87 38.55 -8.14
CA ARG A 358 -7.71 38.55 -6.94
C ARG A 358 -8.55 37.28 -6.80
N THR A 359 -9.04 36.71 -7.89
CA THR A 359 -9.89 35.53 -7.84
C THR A 359 -9.02 34.27 -7.96
N LEU A 360 -9.28 33.30 -7.09
CA LEU A 360 -8.73 31.95 -7.14
C LEU A 360 -9.80 31.00 -7.68
N LEU A 361 -9.39 30.13 -8.60
CA LEU A 361 -10.11 28.93 -9.03
C LEU A 361 -9.40 27.73 -8.42
N PHE A 362 -10.10 26.87 -7.69
CA PHE A 362 -9.49 25.75 -6.98
C PHE A 362 -10.37 24.51 -7.00
N SER A 363 -9.76 23.32 -6.91
CA SER A 363 -10.51 22.08 -6.67
C SER A 363 -10.64 21.84 -5.18
N GLN A 364 -11.82 21.40 -4.77
CA GLN A 364 -12.11 20.98 -3.40
C GLN A 364 -12.97 19.71 -3.43
N THR A 365 -12.81 18.83 -2.45
CA THR A 365 -13.75 17.73 -2.24
C THR A 365 -15.13 18.27 -1.85
N ASP A 366 -16.16 17.61 -2.37
CA ASP A 366 -17.56 17.76 -2.01
C ASP A 366 -18.17 16.35 -2.01
N ASN A 367 -18.55 15.86 -0.83
CA ASN A 367 -18.97 14.47 -0.62
C ASN A 367 -17.95 13.43 -1.13
N GLY A 368 -16.66 13.80 -1.10
CA GLY A 368 -15.51 13.00 -1.58
C GLY A 368 -15.12 13.24 -3.04
N TYR A 369 -16.00 13.82 -3.86
CA TYR A 369 -15.71 14.12 -5.27
C TYR A 369 -15.03 15.47 -5.44
N GLN A 370 -14.03 15.54 -6.33
CA GLN A 370 -13.32 16.77 -6.65
C GLN A 370 -14.17 17.67 -7.55
N ASN A 371 -14.49 18.87 -7.08
CA ASN A 371 -15.28 19.86 -7.79
C ASN A 371 -14.59 21.22 -7.83
N TRP A 372 -14.93 22.06 -8.80
CA TRP A 372 -14.35 23.39 -8.96
C TRP A 372 -15.08 24.42 -8.11
N PHE A 373 -14.31 25.28 -7.44
CA PHE A 373 -14.78 26.37 -6.61
C PHE A 373 -14.02 27.65 -6.97
N SER A 374 -14.60 28.80 -6.62
CA SER A 374 -13.93 30.10 -6.70
C SER A 374 -14.02 30.88 -5.39
N ILE A 375 -12.98 31.65 -5.07
CA ILE A 375 -12.95 32.52 -3.90
C ILE A 375 -12.05 33.74 -4.15
N SER A 376 -12.30 34.84 -3.42
CA SER A 376 -11.41 36.00 -3.42
C SER A 376 -10.17 35.72 -2.56
N ALA A 377 -8.98 35.96 -3.10
CA ALA A 377 -7.68 35.69 -2.49
C ALA A 377 -7.37 36.59 -1.27
N ASP A 378 -8.13 37.67 -1.08
CA ASP A 378 -8.01 38.54 0.11
C ASP A 378 -8.78 38.01 1.33
N GLY A 379 -9.34 36.79 1.22
CA GLY A 379 -10.12 36.14 2.27
C GLY A 379 -11.50 36.78 2.50
N LYS A 380 -11.91 37.76 1.69
CA LYS A 380 -13.22 38.41 1.81
C LYS A 380 -14.23 37.68 0.93
N GLY A 381 -15.20 37.02 1.56
CA GLY A 381 -16.29 36.32 0.87
C GLY A 381 -16.37 34.85 1.26
N LYS A 382 -17.26 34.11 0.60
CA LYS A 382 -17.40 32.65 0.75
C LYS A 382 -16.99 31.97 -0.55
N ALA A 383 -16.50 30.74 -0.45
CA ALA A 383 -16.25 29.91 -1.61
C ALA A 383 -17.57 29.72 -2.40
N LYS A 384 -17.50 29.89 -3.71
CA LYS A 384 -18.60 29.65 -4.64
C LYS A 384 -18.31 28.35 -5.40
N GLN A 385 -19.14 27.34 -5.18
CA GLN A 385 -19.12 26.10 -5.94
C GLN A 385 -19.51 26.35 -7.41
N LEU A 386 -18.73 25.82 -8.34
CA LEU A 386 -18.91 25.98 -9.78
C LEU A 386 -19.38 24.68 -10.45
N THR A 387 -18.99 23.53 -9.92
CA THR A 387 -19.44 22.20 -10.37
C THR A 387 -19.94 21.37 -9.18
N SER A 388 -20.82 20.41 -9.44
CA SER A 388 -21.37 19.47 -8.44
C SER A 388 -21.43 18.05 -9.02
N ASP A 389 -20.40 17.70 -9.78
CA ASP A 389 -20.31 16.44 -10.50
C ASP A 389 -20.02 15.29 -9.53
N LEU A 390 -20.68 14.13 -9.74
CA LEU A 390 -20.40 12.88 -9.01
C LEU A 390 -19.26 12.10 -9.69
N ARG A 391 -18.17 12.81 -9.96
CA ARG A 391 -16.93 12.34 -10.59
C ARG A 391 -15.82 13.36 -10.34
N ASN A 392 -14.58 12.92 -10.41
CA ASN A 392 -13.46 13.79 -10.08
C ASN A 392 -13.09 14.73 -11.25
N ASN A 393 -13.20 16.03 -11.00
CA ASN A 393 -12.68 17.10 -11.86
C ASN A 393 -11.26 17.49 -11.43
N ARG A 394 -10.28 17.35 -12.33
CA ARG A 394 -8.85 17.44 -12.00
C ARG A 394 -7.99 17.98 -13.14
N ASN A 395 -6.74 18.28 -12.83
CA ASN A 395 -5.68 18.65 -13.78
C ASN A 395 -6.03 19.91 -14.61
N ILE A 396 -6.40 21.03 -13.96
CA ILE A 396 -6.69 22.28 -14.69
C ILE A 396 -5.44 22.93 -15.27
N THR A 397 -5.57 23.37 -16.52
CA THR A 397 -4.64 24.32 -17.15
C THR A 397 -5.42 25.53 -17.69
N LEU A 398 -4.86 26.73 -17.50
CA LEU A 398 -5.39 27.95 -18.09
C LEU A 398 -4.68 28.26 -19.40
N ASN A 399 -5.37 28.90 -20.34
CA ASN A 399 -4.77 29.36 -21.59
C ASN A 399 -3.99 30.67 -21.40
N ASN A 400 -3.20 31.09 -22.40
CA ASN A 400 -2.23 32.19 -22.26
C ASN A 400 -2.84 33.56 -21.92
N ASP A 401 -4.07 33.83 -22.36
CA ASP A 401 -4.76 35.10 -22.07
C ASP A 401 -5.67 35.06 -20.82
N LEU A 402 -5.68 33.91 -20.14
CA LEU A 402 -6.49 33.60 -18.95
C LEU A 402 -7.99 33.81 -19.18
N SER A 403 -8.49 33.47 -20.38
CA SER A 403 -9.92 33.51 -20.71
C SER A 403 -10.60 32.14 -20.66
N LYS A 404 -9.84 31.05 -20.74
CA LYS A 404 -10.35 29.67 -20.73
C LYS A 404 -9.50 28.75 -19.88
N ALA A 405 -10.11 27.69 -19.38
CA ALA A 405 -9.43 26.57 -18.75
C ALA A 405 -9.76 25.25 -19.46
N VAL A 406 -8.86 24.28 -19.38
CA VAL A 406 -9.10 22.89 -19.78
C VAL A 406 -8.80 21.97 -18.59
N TYR A 407 -9.61 20.93 -18.41
CA TYR A 407 -9.47 19.97 -17.33
C TYR A 407 -10.04 18.60 -17.70
N LEU A 408 -9.74 17.58 -16.89
CA LEU A 408 -10.26 16.22 -17.04
C LEU A 408 -11.43 16.01 -16.07
N SER A 409 -12.50 15.36 -16.53
CA SER A 409 -13.67 15.03 -15.71
C SER A 409 -13.98 13.54 -15.79
N GLY A 410 -14.00 12.89 -14.63
CA GLY A 410 -14.21 11.45 -14.55
C GLY A 410 -13.18 10.64 -15.33
N ARG A 411 -13.60 9.49 -15.82
CA ARG A 411 -12.76 8.55 -16.59
C ARG A 411 -12.77 8.79 -18.10
N ASP A 412 -13.58 9.74 -18.59
CA ASP A 412 -13.95 9.78 -20.00
C ASP A 412 -14.07 11.15 -20.66
N GLU A 413 -13.86 12.28 -19.96
CA GLU A 413 -14.08 13.61 -20.56
C GLU A 413 -12.87 14.57 -20.44
N VAL A 414 -12.61 15.28 -21.55
CA VAL A 414 -11.82 16.53 -21.56
C VAL A 414 -12.81 17.69 -21.68
N LYS A 415 -12.74 18.62 -20.72
CA LYS A 415 -13.70 19.73 -20.61
C LYS A 415 -13.02 21.08 -20.75
N LEU A 416 -13.69 21.99 -21.45
CA LEU A 416 -13.30 23.37 -21.65
C LEU A 416 -14.21 24.28 -20.83
N MET A 417 -13.62 25.15 -20.01
CA MET A 417 -14.32 26.13 -19.17
C MET A 417 -14.06 27.55 -19.69
N ASP A 418 -15.12 28.34 -19.83
CA ASP A 418 -15.03 29.80 -20.03
C ASP A 418 -14.85 30.48 -18.67
N LEU A 419 -13.76 31.22 -18.47
CA LEU A 419 -13.43 31.83 -17.17
C LEU A 419 -14.18 33.14 -16.89
N LYS A 420 -14.92 33.68 -17.86
CA LYS A 420 -15.76 34.86 -17.65
C LYS A 420 -17.04 34.51 -16.89
N ASN A 421 -17.60 33.34 -17.15
CA ASN A 421 -18.87 32.89 -16.56
C ASN A 421 -18.81 31.52 -15.87
N PHE A 422 -17.66 30.84 -15.92
CA PHE A 422 -17.41 29.50 -15.38
C PHE A 422 -18.24 28.37 -16.00
N SER A 423 -18.84 28.60 -17.19
CA SER A 423 -19.53 27.55 -17.91
C SER A 423 -18.53 26.54 -18.50
N SER A 424 -18.84 25.25 -18.37
CA SER A 424 -17.99 24.16 -18.87
C SER A 424 -18.71 23.33 -19.93
N SER A 425 -17.97 22.86 -20.94
CA SER A 425 -18.46 22.01 -22.02
C SER A 425 -17.48 20.88 -22.31
N THR A 426 -17.99 19.70 -22.63
CA THR A 426 -17.15 18.56 -23.05
C THR A 426 -16.72 18.76 -24.49
N ILE A 427 -15.40 18.76 -24.73
CA ILE A 427 -14.81 18.91 -26.07
C ILE A 427 -14.32 17.59 -26.65
N VAL A 428 -13.98 16.62 -25.78
CA VAL A 428 -13.60 15.26 -26.17
C VAL A 428 -14.18 14.27 -25.16
N LYS A 429 -14.70 13.16 -25.68
CA LYS A 429 -15.05 11.96 -24.90
C LYS A 429 -14.20 10.79 -25.40
N ASP A 430 -13.35 10.24 -24.54
CA ASP A 430 -12.39 9.17 -24.88
C ASP A 430 -12.01 8.36 -23.63
N GLU A 431 -11.17 7.34 -23.76
CA GLU A 431 -10.67 6.55 -22.63
C GLU A 431 -9.53 7.30 -21.91
N ILE A 432 -9.88 8.10 -20.90
CA ILE A 432 -8.92 8.92 -20.15
C ILE A 432 -8.43 8.18 -18.89
N TRP A 433 -9.29 7.38 -18.25
CA TRP A 433 -9.16 6.85 -16.88
C TRP A 433 -9.19 7.94 -15.81
N ALA A 434 -9.61 7.64 -14.58
CA ALA A 434 -9.80 8.66 -13.54
C ALA A 434 -8.52 9.01 -12.73
N PHE A 435 -7.38 8.39 -13.04
CA PHE A 435 -6.08 8.61 -12.40
C PHE A 435 -4.93 8.28 -13.36
N GLN A 436 -3.68 8.59 -12.98
CA GLN A 436 -2.47 8.38 -13.81
C GLN A 436 -2.58 9.03 -15.20
N ASN A 437 -3.01 10.29 -15.20
CA ASN A 437 -3.22 11.06 -16.43
C ASN A 437 -2.15 12.14 -16.58
N SER A 438 -1.70 12.35 -17.81
CA SER A 438 -0.99 13.57 -18.15
C SER A 438 -1.94 14.76 -18.18
N LYS A 439 -1.39 15.94 -17.85
CA LYS A 439 -2.16 17.17 -17.72
C LYS A 439 -2.56 17.71 -19.11
N PRO A 440 -3.84 18.04 -19.38
CA PRO A 440 -4.19 18.70 -20.63
C PRO A 440 -3.64 20.13 -20.66
N SER A 441 -3.32 20.63 -21.85
CA SER A 441 -2.72 21.97 -22.02
C SER A 441 -3.16 22.64 -23.32
N PHE A 442 -3.08 23.97 -23.37
CA PHE A 442 -3.37 24.74 -24.58
C PHE A 442 -2.12 24.90 -25.45
N SER A 443 -2.31 24.94 -26.77
CA SER A 443 -1.27 25.38 -27.69
C SER A 443 -0.87 26.84 -27.43
N PRO A 444 0.35 27.27 -27.82
CA PRO A 444 0.81 28.64 -27.62
C PRO A 444 -0.11 29.73 -28.22
N ASN A 445 -0.86 29.41 -29.27
CA ASN A 445 -1.83 30.31 -29.90
C ASN A 445 -3.28 30.13 -29.39
N ASN A 446 -3.50 29.28 -28.39
CA ASN A 446 -4.79 28.95 -27.78
C ASN A 446 -5.84 28.29 -28.71
N GLU A 447 -5.44 27.72 -29.85
CA GLU A 447 -6.37 27.09 -30.81
C GLU A 447 -6.58 25.60 -30.59
N TYR A 448 -5.58 24.91 -30.00
CA TYR A 448 -5.61 23.48 -29.75
C TYR A 448 -5.53 23.18 -28.25
N VAL A 449 -6.11 22.04 -27.87
CA VAL A 449 -5.90 21.38 -26.59
C VAL A 449 -5.07 20.11 -26.85
N LEU A 450 -3.94 19.97 -26.16
CA LEU A 450 -3.15 18.75 -26.07
C LEU A 450 -3.62 17.94 -24.87
N PHE A 451 -3.80 16.64 -25.06
CA PHE A 451 -4.19 15.72 -24.01
C PHE A 451 -3.70 14.30 -24.34
N SER A 452 -3.85 13.37 -23.39
CA SER A 452 -3.55 11.96 -23.62
C SER A 452 -4.77 11.09 -23.37
N ALA A 453 -4.88 10.00 -24.12
CA ALA A 453 -5.90 8.95 -23.93
C ALA A 453 -5.27 7.57 -24.07
N LYS A 454 -5.93 6.54 -23.53
CA LYS A 454 -5.41 5.18 -23.48
C LYS A 454 -5.72 4.38 -24.74
N ARG A 455 -4.75 3.62 -25.23
CA ARG A 455 -4.91 2.60 -26.29
C ARG A 455 -4.12 1.37 -25.85
N ASN A 456 -4.78 0.23 -25.69
CA ASN A 456 -4.14 -1.01 -25.23
C ASN A 456 -3.30 -0.82 -23.95
N PHE A 457 -3.84 -0.11 -22.95
CA PHE A 457 -3.17 0.28 -21.69
C PHE A 457 -2.02 1.30 -21.78
N GLU A 458 -1.59 1.66 -22.98
CA GLU A 458 -0.54 2.65 -23.24
C GLU A 458 -1.13 4.05 -23.46
N LEU A 459 -0.39 5.11 -23.12
CA LEU A 459 -0.80 6.49 -23.37
C LEU A 459 -0.43 6.95 -24.78
N ASP A 460 -1.40 7.49 -25.50
CA ASP A 460 -1.20 8.19 -26.76
C ASP A 460 -1.39 9.70 -26.61
N ILE A 461 -0.73 10.47 -27.47
CA ILE A 461 -0.80 11.94 -27.50
C ILE A 461 -1.80 12.39 -28.55
N PHE A 462 -2.74 13.24 -28.14
CA PHE A 462 -3.78 13.81 -28.99
C PHE A 462 -3.77 15.33 -28.96
N ILE A 463 -4.22 15.94 -30.05
CA ILE A 463 -4.60 17.35 -30.09
C ILE A 463 -6.04 17.50 -30.54
N HIS A 464 -6.73 18.48 -29.98
CA HIS A 464 -8.10 18.84 -30.33
C HIS A 464 -8.18 20.32 -30.73
N HIS A 465 -8.63 20.60 -31.95
CA HIS A 465 -8.84 21.95 -32.45
C HIS A 465 -10.18 22.50 -31.92
N ILE A 466 -10.13 23.50 -31.04
CA ILE A 466 -11.29 23.98 -30.28
C ILE A 466 -12.41 24.52 -31.18
N LYS A 467 -12.07 25.37 -32.17
CA LYS A 467 -13.08 25.99 -33.06
C LYS A 467 -13.66 25.01 -34.09
N LYS A 468 -12.84 24.10 -34.62
CA LYS A 468 -13.26 23.13 -35.63
C LYS A 468 -13.94 21.91 -35.02
N ASN A 469 -13.73 21.68 -33.72
CA ASN A 469 -14.19 20.50 -33.00
C ASN A 469 -13.66 19.19 -33.62
N GLU A 470 -12.37 19.19 -33.95
CA GLU A 470 -11.67 18.08 -34.62
C GLU A 470 -10.54 17.57 -33.73
N THR A 471 -10.44 16.25 -33.54
CA THR A 471 -9.39 15.60 -32.73
C THR A 471 -8.47 14.77 -33.63
N ILE A 472 -7.16 14.84 -33.37
CA ILE A 472 -6.11 14.13 -34.10
C ILE A 472 -5.29 13.31 -33.10
N ASN A 473 -5.14 12.00 -33.33
CA ASN A 473 -4.16 11.16 -32.64
C ASN A 473 -2.79 11.36 -33.31
N LEU A 474 -1.79 11.81 -32.55
CA LEU A 474 -0.47 12.10 -33.08
C LEU A 474 0.50 10.91 -33.01
N THR A 475 0.27 9.94 -32.12
CA THR A 475 1.25 8.86 -31.87
C THR A 475 0.74 7.49 -32.29
N ASN A 476 -0.44 7.07 -31.84
CA ASN A 476 -1.02 5.75 -32.14
C ASN A 476 -0.01 4.59 -32.04
N THR A 477 0.69 4.47 -30.91
CA THR A 477 1.77 3.49 -30.74
C THR A 477 1.39 2.37 -29.76
N GLY A 478 2.20 1.31 -29.72
CA GLY A 478 2.07 0.21 -28.74
C GLY A 478 2.88 0.43 -27.45
N VAL A 479 3.25 1.68 -27.16
CA VAL A 479 4.04 2.08 -25.98
C VAL A 479 3.51 3.41 -25.44
N SER A 480 3.72 3.68 -24.15
CA SER A 480 3.30 4.94 -23.53
C SER A 480 4.14 6.11 -24.01
N GLU A 481 3.45 7.18 -24.41
CA GLU A 481 3.99 8.50 -24.73
C GLU A 481 3.42 9.50 -23.70
N GLU A 482 4.16 9.72 -22.60
CA GLU A 482 3.66 10.39 -21.39
C GLU A 482 4.10 11.86 -21.27
N ASP A 483 3.32 12.62 -20.51
CA ASP A 483 3.57 14.02 -20.12
C ASP A 483 3.87 14.96 -21.30
N PRO A 484 2.96 15.04 -22.31
CA PRO A 484 3.22 15.82 -23.48
C PRO A 484 3.16 17.34 -23.18
N PHE A 485 4.12 18.08 -23.74
CA PHE A 485 4.32 19.51 -23.48
C PHE A 485 4.59 20.29 -24.78
N TRP A 486 3.89 21.41 -24.98
CA TRP A 486 4.08 22.27 -26.16
C TRP A 486 5.42 23.02 -26.13
N SER A 487 6.11 23.05 -27.27
CA SER A 487 7.19 24.04 -27.44
C SER A 487 6.62 25.46 -27.48
N PRO A 488 7.29 26.46 -26.89
CA PRO A 488 6.83 27.85 -26.91
C PRO A 488 6.62 28.42 -28.32
N ASN A 489 7.43 27.96 -29.29
CA ASN A 489 7.32 28.37 -30.70
C ASN A 489 6.20 27.62 -31.49
N GLY A 490 5.50 26.67 -30.87
CA GLY A 490 4.42 25.91 -31.48
C GLY A 490 4.85 24.91 -32.56
N LYS A 491 6.15 24.61 -32.68
CA LYS A 491 6.69 23.68 -33.68
C LYS A 491 6.76 22.23 -33.19
N TYR A 492 6.88 21.99 -31.89
CA TYR A 492 7.15 20.66 -31.34
C TYR A 492 6.23 20.31 -30.17
N ILE A 493 6.02 19.01 -29.96
CA ILE A 493 5.51 18.42 -28.72
C ILE A 493 6.64 17.61 -28.09
N TYR A 494 7.00 17.92 -26.85
CA TYR A 494 7.95 17.15 -26.04
C TYR A 494 7.21 16.13 -25.19
N PHE A 495 7.78 14.95 -24.96
CA PHE A 495 7.16 13.88 -24.15
C PHE A 495 8.20 12.88 -23.67
N ALA A 496 7.86 12.08 -22.67
CA ALA A 496 8.68 11.00 -22.11
C ALA A 496 8.22 9.63 -22.63
N SER A 497 9.17 8.74 -22.94
CA SER A 497 8.86 7.44 -23.55
C SER A 497 9.96 6.38 -23.45
N ASP A 498 9.58 5.11 -23.30
CA ASP A 498 10.40 3.95 -23.66
C ASP A 498 9.93 3.41 -25.02
N ARG A 499 10.38 4.04 -26.10
CA ARG A 499 9.96 3.71 -27.48
C ARG A 499 10.27 2.28 -27.95
N THR A 500 10.85 1.44 -27.10
CA THR A 500 11.21 0.04 -27.41
C THR A 500 10.49 -1.00 -26.57
N ASN A 501 9.73 -0.60 -25.54
CA ASN A 501 9.03 -1.53 -24.66
C ASN A 501 7.68 -0.94 -24.21
N PRO A 502 6.61 -1.76 -24.11
CA PRO A 502 5.37 -1.31 -23.48
C PRO A 502 5.63 -0.91 -22.02
N SER A 503 4.87 0.07 -21.54
CA SER A 503 4.91 0.48 -20.14
C SER A 503 4.15 -0.53 -19.30
N TYR A 504 2.98 -0.99 -19.73
CA TYR A 504 2.21 -1.93 -18.93
C TYR A 504 2.76 -3.36 -19.09
N PRO A 505 2.88 -4.15 -18.01
CA PRO A 505 2.50 -3.87 -16.62
C PRO A 505 3.62 -3.31 -15.71
N LEU A 506 4.85 -3.19 -16.22
CA LEU A 506 6.06 -2.94 -15.42
C LEU A 506 6.35 -1.46 -15.11
N GLY A 507 5.69 -0.55 -15.84
CA GLY A 507 6.12 0.82 -16.07
C GLY A 507 7.22 0.93 -17.13
N MET A 508 7.44 2.13 -17.66
CA MET A 508 8.57 2.41 -18.56
C MET A 508 9.90 2.11 -17.85
N GLN A 509 10.79 1.36 -18.48
CA GLN A 509 12.08 0.99 -17.88
C GLN A 509 13.21 1.91 -18.35
N LYS A 510 13.17 2.33 -19.62
CA LYS A 510 14.18 3.19 -20.27
C LYS A 510 13.56 4.46 -20.83
N SER A 511 12.82 5.18 -19.98
CA SER A 511 12.18 6.43 -20.38
C SER A 511 13.22 7.50 -20.73
N ASN A 512 13.06 8.13 -21.90
CA ASN A 512 13.85 9.27 -22.38
C ASN A 512 12.93 10.38 -22.88
N ILE A 513 13.45 11.61 -22.98
CA ILE A 513 12.69 12.74 -23.53
C ILE A 513 12.87 12.82 -25.04
N TYR A 514 11.75 12.82 -25.75
CA TYR A 514 11.67 13.03 -27.20
C TYR A 514 10.95 14.33 -27.51
N ARG A 515 11.10 14.80 -28.75
CA ARG A 515 10.20 15.81 -29.32
C ARG A 515 9.71 15.37 -30.69
N MET A 516 8.48 15.73 -31.01
CA MET A 516 7.81 15.47 -32.28
C MET A 516 7.56 16.79 -33.00
N ALA A 517 8.07 16.94 -34.21
CA ALA A 517 7.80 18.13 -35.02
C ALA A 517 6.40 18.08 -35.63
N LEU A 518 5.62 19.16 -35.47
CA LEU A 518 4.24 19.26 -35.96
C LEU A 518 4.13 19.51 -37.46
N ASP A 519 5.23 19.87 -38.12
CA ASP A 519 5.39 19.89 -39.57
C ASP A 519 6.86 19.65 -39.95
N TRP A 520 7.16 19.60 -41.25
CA TRP A 520 8.51 19.57 -41.77
C TRP A 520 9.13 20.97 -41.71
N PHE A 521 9.94 21.21 -40.68
CA PHE A 521 10.70 22.45 -40.52
C PHE A 521 12.16 22.23 -40.92
N ASP A 522 12.76 23.22 -41.58
CA ASP A 522 14.21 23.25 -41.79
C ASP A 522 14.92 23.89 -40.59
N GLU A 523 16.22 23.64 -40.46
CA GLU A 523 17.07 24.32 -39.48
C GLU A 523 17.25 25.80 -39.88
N PRO A 524 17.43 26.70 -38.91
CA PRO A 524 17.78 28.09 -39.21
C PRO A 524 19.02 28.16 -40.09
N TYR A 525 19.00 28.97 -41.15
CA TYR A 525 20.18 29.13 -42.02
C TYR A 525 21.19 30.12 -41.41
N LYS A 526 22.48 29.78 -41.43
CA LYS A 526 23.56 30.70 -41.01
C LYS A 526 23.57 31.97 -41.86
N SER A 527 23.25 31.86 -43.15
CA SER A 527 23.13 32.99 -44.09
C SER A 527 22.07 33.99 -43.62
N GLU A 528 20.89 33.54 -43.18
CA GLU A 528 19.87 34.47 -42.68
C GLU A 528 20.30 35.21 -41.41
N LYS A 529 21.08 34.58 -40.53
CA LYS A 529 21.68 35.29 -39.39
C LYS A 529 22.76 36.27 -39.82
N PHE A 530 23.54 35.93 -40.84
CA PHE A 530 24.55 36.82 -41.41
C PHE A 530 23.92 38.02 -42.10
N ASP A 531 22.90 37.82 -42.95
CA ASP A 531 22.18 38.88 -43.66
C ASP A 531 21.52 39.87 -42.69
N LYS A 532 21.01 39.37 -41.55
CA LYS A 532 20.47 40.20 -40.46
C LYS A 532 21.50 41.14 -39.82
N LEU A 533 22.80 40.92 -39.98
CA LEU A 533 23.84 41.86 -39.51
C LEU A 533 23.89 43.15 -40.33
N PHE A 534 23.34 43.15 -41.54
CA PHE A 534 23.42 44.26 -42.50
C PHE A 534 22.07 44.97 -42.71
N VAL A 535 21.04 44.60 -41.94
CA VAL A 535 19.75 45.30 -41.94
C VAL A 535 19.88 46.56 -41.07
N GLU A 536 19.95 47.75 -41.69
CA GLU A 536 19.88 49.01 -40.96
C GLU A 536 18.50 49.19 -40.33
N GLU A 537 18.44 49.33 -39.01
CA GLU A 537 17.22 49.73 -38.31
C GLU A 537 16.78 51.12 -38.81
N LYS A 538 15.74 51.16 -39.64
CA LYS A 538 15.06 52.42 -39.98
C LYS A 538 14.46 53.01 -38.70
N LYS A 539 15.18 53.94 -38.07
CA LYS A 539 14.59 54.92 -37.16
C LYS A 539 13.56 55.72 -37.97
N SER A 540 12.28 55.46 -37.69
CA SER A 540 11.18 56.31 -38.15
C SER A 540 11.35 57.70 -37.54
N THR A 541 11.97 58.60 -38.29
CA THR A 541 11.92 60.04 -38.06
C THR A 541 10.59 60.58 -38.58
N GLU A 542 9.63 60.79 -37.69
CA GLU A 542 8.62 61.84 -37.88
C GLU A 542 8.82 62.91 -36.81
N THR A 543 9.36 64.03 -37.27
CA THR A 543 9.50 65.28 -36.54
C THR A 543 8.23 66.13 -36.69
N THR A 544 7.55 66.41 -35.58
CA THR A 544 6.83 67.68 -35.38
C THR A 544 7.00 68.14 -33.92
N LYS A 545 7.54 69.35 -33.76
CA LYS A 545 7.68 70.09 -32.49
C LYS A 545 6.30 70.55 -32.00
N ASP A 546 5.95 70.33 -30.72
CA ASP A 546 5.89 71.42 -29.73
C ASP A 546 5.55 71.00 -28.28
N SER A 547 6.25 71.65 -27.34
CA SER A 547 5.89 71.94 -25.93
C SER A 547 5.71 70.85 -24.83
N LYS A 548 6.63 70.92 -23.85
CA LYS A 548 6.53 70.68 -22.38
C LYS A 548 5.42 69.76 -21.82
N LYS A 549 5.81 68.61 -21.27
CA LYS A 549 5.50 68.15 -19.89
C LYS A 549 6.30 66.90 -19.50
N LYS A 550 6.94 66.93 -18.31
CA LYS A 550 7.47 65.75 -17.60
C LYS A 550 6.33 64.75 -17.37
N LYS A 551 6.50 63.51 -17.82
CA LYS A 551 5.74 62.34 -17.36
C LYS A 551 6.62 61.10 -17.50
N ASP A 552 6.61 60.28 -16.47
CA ASP A 552 7.35 59.03 -16.31
C ASP A 552 7.19 58.11 -17.52
N LYS A 553 8.32 57.76 -18.15
CA LYS A 553 8.37 56.63 -19.10
C LYS A 553 8.34 55.34 -18.28
N LYS A 554 7.18 54.70 -18.20
CA LYS A 554 7.10 53.25 -18.00
C LYS A 554 7.76 52.59 -19.20
N GLU A 555 8.82 51.83 -18.97
CA GLU A 555 9.32 50.84 -19.93
C GLU A 555 8.16 49.90 -20.29
N GLU A 556 7.78 49.86 -21.56
CA GLU A 556 6.92 48.80 -22.07
C GLU A 556 7.68 47.48 -22.02
N LYS A 557 7.16 46.52 -21.26
CA LYS A 557 7.64 45.14 -21.22
C LYS A 557 7.70 44.56 -22.64
N PRO A 558 8.76 43.81 -23.02
CA PRO A 558 8.76 43.07 -24.28
C PRO A 558 7.59 42.08 -24.26
N LYS A 559 6.68 42.20 -25.24
CA LYS A 559 5.63 41.19 -25.46
C LYS A 559 6.27 40.02 -26.21
N GLU A 560 6.12 38.79 -25.67
CA GLU A 560 6.47 37.56 -26.38
C GLU A 560 5.78 37.54 -27.77
N PRO A 561 6.47 37.07 -28.82
CA PRO A 561 5.91 37.05 -30.17
C PRO A 561 4.65 36.18 -30.23
N VAL A 562 3.52 36.79 -30.59
CA VAL A 562 2.24 36.09 -30.76
C VAL A 562 2.31 35.25 -32.04
N ILE A 563 2.29 33.92 -31.89
CA ILE A 563 2.19 32.97 -33.02
C ILE A 563 0.81 33.15 -33.66
N LYS A 564 0.78 33.70 -34.88
CA LYS A 564 -0.48 34.03 -35.57
C LYS A 564 -1.21 32.81 -36.13
N GLU A 565 -0.49 31.77 -36.53
CA GLU A 565 -1.05 30.54 -37.10
C GLU A 565 -0.13 29.37 -36.74
N LEU A 566 -0.72 28.28 -36.22
CA LEU A 566 0.00 27.06 -35.85
C LEU A 566 -0.31 25.98 -36.90
N LYS A 567 0.74 25.52 -37.59
CA LYS A 567 0.62 24.52 -38.65
C LYS A 567 0.80 23.12 -38.08
N VAL A 568 -0.25 22.31 -38.18
CA VAL A 568 -0.21 20.89 -37.83
C VAL A 568 -0.37 20.09 -39.12
N ASN A 569 0.66 19.34 -39.46
CA ASN A 569 0.61 18.30 -40.48
C ASN A 569 0.47 16.94 -39.76
N PRO A 570 -0.66 16.23 -39.88
CA PRO A 570 -0.88 14.95 -39.21
C PRO A 570 -0.27 13.75 -39.94
N GLU A 571 0.24 13.91 -41.17
CA GLU A 571 0.79 12.79 -41.94
C GLU A 571 2.16 12.34 -41.40
N ASN A 572 2.32 11.04 -41.14
CA ASN A 572 3.59 10.42 -40.73
C ASN A 572 4.31 11.20 -39.59
N THR A 573 3.57 11.58 -38.55
CA THR A 573 4.11 12.26 -37.35
C THR A 573 5.25 11.49 -36.69
N LEU A 574 5.20 10.16 -36.72
CA LEU A 574 6.22 9.30 -36.13
C LEU A 574 7.61 9.42 -36.77
N ASP A 575 7.68 9.78 -38.06
CA ASP A 575 8.95 10.00 -38.79
C ASP A 575 9.67 11.27 -38.30
N ARG A 576 8.96 12.12 -37.56
CA ARG A 576 9.42 13.42 -37.06
C ARG A 576 9.69 13.43 -35.56
N ILE A 577 9.82 12.25 -34.95
CA ILE A 577 10.20 12.09 -33.55
C ILE A 577 11.71 11.98 -33.45
N GLU A 578 12.31 12.86 -32.65
CA GLU A 578 13.74 12.84 -32.36
C GLU A 578 14.01 12.73 -30.86
N LEU A 579 15.09 12.02 -30.51
CA LEU A 579 15.58 11.96 -29.14
C LEU A 579 16.25 13.29 -28.80
N VAL A 580 15.80 13.91 -27.70
CA VAL A 580 16.26 15.25 -27.32
C VAL A 580 17.37 15.19 -26.26
N THR A 581 17.33 14.20 -25.38
CA THR A 581 18.26 14.03 -24.26
C THR A 581 19.25 12.90 -24.52
N ASP A 582 20.33 12.86 -23.74
CA ASP A 582 21.22 11.70 -23.74
C ASP A 582 20.51 10.51 -23.09
N ARG A 583 20.84 9.27 -23.50
CA ARG A 583 20.20 8.04 -22.97
C ARG A 583 20.73 7.62 -21.60
N TYR A 584 20.70 8.53 -20.64
CA TYR A 584 21.13 8.29 -19.28
C TYR A 584 19.97 8.32 -18.30
N GLY A 585 19.89 7.28 -17.46
CA GLY A 585 18.84 7.13 -16.47
C GLY A 585 17.44 7.03 -17.07
N TYR A 586 16.46 6.99 -16.17
CA TYR A 586 15.04 7.20 -16.42
C TYR A 586 14.72 8.69 -16.38
N GLN A 587 13.99 9.20 -17.37
CA GLN A 587 13.67 10.61 -17.51
C GLN A 587 12.16 10.84 -17.66
N ASP A 588 11.61 11.90 -17.06
CA ASP A 588 10.18 12.24 -17.14
C ASP A 588 9.89 13.74 -16.85
N ASP A 589 8.60 14.10 -16.87
CA ASP A 589 8.06 15.43 -16.57
C ASP A 589 8.74 16.56 -17.39
N PRO A 590 8.76 16.48 -18.73
CA PRO A 590 9.38 17.50 -19.56
C PRO A 590 8.57 18.80 -19.56
N ALA A 591 9.25 19.93 -19.41
CA ALA A 591 8.68 21.26 -19.55
C ALA A 591 9.60 22.16 -20.37
N VAL A 592 9.05 22.93 -21.31
CA VAL A 592 9.85 23.76 -22.23
C VAL A 592 9.45 25.21 -22.14
N PHE A 593 10.42 26.08 -21.90
CA PHE A 593 10.22 27.52 -21.80
C PHE A 593 11.12 28.27 -22.79
N ALA A 594 10.70 29.46 -23.21
CA ALA A 594 11.51 30.35 -24.03
C ALA A 594 12.09 31.48 -23.18
N ASP A 595 13.36 31.82 -23.47
CA ASP A 595 14.09 32.97 -22.96
C ASP A 595 14.86 33.61 -24.13
N ASP A 596 14.43 34.78 -24.58
CA ASP A 596 14.89 35.45 -25.81
C ASP A 596 14.89 34.54 -27.06
N LYS A 597 16.07 34.10 -27.52
CA LYS A 597 16.28 33.21 -28.68
C LYS A 597 16.63 31.77 -28.27
N LYS A 598 16.42 31.42 -26.99
CA LYS A 598 16.76 30.11 -26.44
C LYS A 598 15.49 29.34 -26.08
N GLU A 599 15.47 28.05 -26.37
CA GLU A 599 14.50 27.13 -25.76
C GLU A 599 15.19 26.37 -24.61
N ILE A 600 14.54 26.29 -23.47
CA ILE A 600 15.05 25.63 -22.26
C ILE A 600 14.12 24.46 -21.95
N LEU A 601 14.61 23.24 -22.16
CA LEU A 601 13.98 22.01 -21.69
C LEU A 601 14.40 21.77 -20.24
N LEU A 602 13.41 21.54 -19.37
CA LEU A 602 13.56 21.12 -17.99
C LEU A 602 12.93 19.73 -17.84
N PHE A 603 13.57 18.85 -17.10
CA PHE A 603 13.10 17.46 -16.91
C PHE A 603 13.72 16.86 -15.65
N ASN A 604 13.12 15.79 -15.15
CA ASN A 604 13.71 14.99 -14.08
C ASN A 604 14.48 13.80 -14.66
N SER A 605 15.61 13.43 -14.05
CA SER A 605 16.40 12.25 -14.42
C SER A 605 17.05 11.59 -13.21
N ASN A 606 17.21 10.27 -13.22
CA ASN A 606 17.97 9.54 -12.20
C ASN A 606 19.41 9.15 -12.64
N GLN A 607 19.94 9.81 -13.67
CA GLN A 607 21.25 9.51 -14.26
C GLN A 607 22.46 9.62 -13.32
N ASP A 608 22.34 10.35 -12.20
CA ASP A 608 23.42 10.56 -11.22
C ASP A 608 23.11 9.78 -9.93
N ASN A 609 23.80 8.66 -9.73
CA ASN A 609 23.65 7.76 -8.56
C ASN A 609 22.26 7.14 -8.38
N GLY A 610 21.43 7.08 -9.43
CA GLY A 610 20.09 6.46 -9.39
C GLY A 610 19.04 7.29 -8.63
N LYS A 611 19.38 8.49 -8.14
CA LYS A 611 18.43 9.38 -7.46
C LYS A 611 17.82 10.35 -8.45
N LYS A 612 16.50 10.55 -8.37
CA LYS A 612 15.78 11.48 -9.23
C LYS A 612 16.16 12.94 -8.91
N GLN A 613 16.66 13.64 -9.90
CA GLN A 613 17.20 15.00 -9.83
C GLN A 613 16.66 15.84 -10.99
N PHE A 614 16.77 17.16 -10.89
CA PHE A 614 16.23 18.10 -11.88
C PHE A 614 17.33 18.62 -12.81
N PHE A 615 17.09 18.54 -14.12
CA PHE A 615 18.05 18.89 -15.17
C PHE A 615 17.47 19.93 -16.13
N LYS A 616 18.37 20.64 -16.80
CA LYS A 616 18.07 21.54 -17.92
C LYS A 616 18.85 21.14 -19.16
N LYS A 617 18.31 21.47 -20.33
CA LYS A 617 19.01 21.47 -21.62
C LYS A 617 18.59 22.70 -22.41
N VAL A 618 19.57 23.48 -22.85
CA VAL A 618 19.35 24.76 -23.54
C VAL A 618 19.63 24.60 -25.03
N PHE A 619 18.67 24.96 -25.87
CA PHE A 619 18.78 24.97 -27.32
C PHE A 619 19.01 26.39 -27.83
N THR A 620 20.11 26.57 -28.55
CA THR A 620 20.49 27.79 -29.27
C THR A 620 20.85 27.43 -30.71
N ASP A 621 20.47 28.26 -31.68
CA ASP A 621 20.82 27.94 -33.07
C ASP A 621 22.35 27.90 -33.23
N PHE A 622 22.83 26.89 -33.96
CA PHE A 622 24.24 26.67 -34.31
C PHE A 622 25.18 26.29 -33.15
N GLU A 623 24.65 26.01 -31.97
CA GLU A 623 25.43 25.56 -30.81
C GLU A 623 24.94 24.20 -30.31
N PRO A 624 25.83 23.29 -29.91
CA PRO A 624 25.43 22.01 -29.35
C PRO A 624 24.83 22.21 -27.95
N ALA A 625 23.59 21.73 -27.77
CA ALA A 625 22.92 21.72 -26.48
C ALA A 625 23.49 20.66 -25.53
N LYS A 626 23.77 21.02 -24.28
CA LYS A 626 24.21 20.09 -23.22
C LYS A 626 23.22 20.05 -22.06
N SER A 627 23.11 18.88 -21.44
CA SER A 627 22.31 18.68 -20.22
C SER A 627 23.12 19.09 -18.99
N GLU A 628 22.53 19.90 -18.11
CA GLU A 628 23.16 20.37 -16.86
C GLU A 628 22.22 20.14 -15.68
N LYS A 629 22.77 19.73 -14.53
CA LYS A 629 22.00 19.58 -13.29
C LYS A 629 21.61 20.95 -12.74
N VAL A 630 20.33 21.10 -12.37
CA VAL A 630 19.77 22.29 -11.72
C VAL A 630 19.59 22.06 -10.23
N PHE A 631 19.05 20.89 -9.85
CA PHE A 631 18.74 20.56 -8.46
C PHE A 631 19.02 19.08 -8.14
N ASP A 632 19.49 18.80 -6.93
CA ASP A 632 19.77 17.42 -6.46
C ASP A 632 18.51 16.64 -6.05
N LYS A 633 17.32 17.18 -6.33
CA LYS A 633 16.01 16.57 -6.07
C LYS A 633 15.10 16.82 -7.27
N ALA A 634 14.05 16.01 -7.40
CA ALA A 634 13.03 16.23 -8.41
C ALA A 634 12.27 17.54 -8.17
N ALA A 635 11.84 18.20 -9.24
CA ALA A 635 11.03 19.41 -9.20
C ALA A 635 9.73 19.20 -9.99
N HIS A 636 8.63 19.72 -9.45
CA HIS A 636 7.29 19.55 -10.00
C HIS A 636 6.50 20.87 -10.02
N TYR A 637 5.37 20.89 -10.74
CA TYR A 637 4.47 22.03 -10.83
C TYR A 637 5.17 23.34 -11.23
N LEU A 638 5.94 23.28 -12.32
CA LEU A 638 6.67 24.44 -12.83
C LEU A 638 5.72 25.55 -13.27
N THR A 639 5.91 26.75 -12.73
CA THR A 639 5.07 27.93 -13.03
C THR A 639 5.94 29.11 -13.43
N LYS A 640 5.79 29.60 -14.67
CA LYS A 640 6.50 30.79 -15.18
C LYS A 640 5.64 32.04 -14.98
N VAL A 641 6.21 33.07 -14.36
CA VAL A 641 5.62 34.41 -14.28
C VAL A 641 6.71 35.44 -14.59
N ASP A 642 6.49 36.21 -15.67
CA ASP A 642 7.53 37.07 -16.28
C ASP A 642 8.82 36.25 -16.56
N LYS A 643 9.97 36.70 -16.02
CA LYS A 643 11.28 36.02 -16.13
C LYS A 643 11.54 34.97 -15.05
N ASN A 644 10.65 34.89 -14.05
CA ASN A 644 10.83 33.99 -12.91
C ASN A 644 10.13 32.66 -13.21
N LEU A 645 10.79 31.59 -12.78
CA LEU A 645 10.26 30.25 -12.75
C LEU A 645 10.15 29.81 -11.28
N TYR A 646 9.02 29.22 -10.94
CA TYR A 646 8.77 28.64 -9.63
C TYR A 646 8.66 27.12 -9.76
N ALA A 647 9.06 26.40 -8.72
CA ALA A 647 8.97 24.94 -8.66
C ALA A 647 8.61 24.46 -7.25
N LEU A 648 7.85 23.37 -7.16
CA LEU A 648 7.63 22.66 -5.91
C LEU A 648 8.67 21.55 -5.75
N VAL A 649 9.39 21.56 -4.63
CA VAL A 649 10.39 20.54 -4.30
C VAL A 649 10.27 20.13 -2.84
N GLU A 650 9.97 18.85 -2.59
CA GLU A 650 9.81 18.27 -1.24
C GLU A 650 9.00 19.16 -0.28
N GLY A 651 7.80 19.56 -0.71
CA GLY A 651 6.90 20.35 0.13
C GLY A 651 7.27 21.84 0.27
N ASN A 652 8.23 22.34 -0.50
CA ASN A 652 8.68 23.73 -0.48
C ASN A 652 8.64 24.37 -1.86
N ILE A 653 8.36 25.66 -1.92
CA ILE A 653 8.37 26.42 -3.17
C ILE A 653 9.74 27.05 -3.36
N TYR A 654 10.32 26.89 -4.54
CA TYR A 654 11.57 27.51 -4.96
C TYR A 654 11.32 28.49 -6.09
N LYS A 655 12.04 29.61 -6.08
CA LYS A 655 12.07 30.62 -7.14
C LYS A 655 13.42 30.57 -7.83
N MET A 656 13.43 30.77 -9.15
CA MET A 656 14.64 30.93 -9.94
C MET A 656 14.35 31.83 -11.15
N THR A 657 15.40 32.35 -11.79
CA THR A 657 15.25 33.02 -13.09
C THR A 657 15.52 32.02 -14.21
N LEU A 658 14.85 32.20 -15.36
CA LEU A 658 14.99 31.28 -16.50
C LEU A 658 16.41 31.23 -17.08
N ASP A 659 17.15 32.33 -17.03
CA ASP A 659 18.51 32.45 -17.55
C ASP A 659 19.55 31.75 -16.66
N ALA A 660 19.45 31.95 -15.34
CA ALA A 660 20.44 31.45 -14.38
C ALA A 660 20.08 30.07 -13.82
N LEU A 661 18.77 29.80 -13.66
CA LEU A 661 18.21 28.60 -13.01
C LEU A 661 18.89 28.30 -11.66
N LYS A 662 19.11 29.35 -10.87
CA LYS A 662 19.62 29.25 -9.50
C LYS A 662 18.43 29.24 -8.52
N PRO A 663 18.15 28.11 -7.85
CA PRO A 663 16.98 27.97 -7.00
C PRO A 663 17.17 28.65 -5.64
N GLU A 664 16.18 29.45 -5.25
CA GLU A 664 16.07 30.13 -3.96
C GLU A 664 14.81 29.63 -3.24
N LYS A 665 14.96 29.08 -2.03
CA LYS A 665 13.83 28.58 -1.23
C LYS A 665 12.98 29.77 -0.74
N ILE A 666 11.68 29.72 -1.00
CA ILE A 666 10.72 30.64 -0.38
C ILE A 666 10.32 30.05 0.98
N ASN A 667 10.70 30.74 2.06
CA ASN A 667 10.42 30.28 3.42
C ASN A 667 9.02 30.70 3.85
N VAL A 668 8.09 29.75 3.91
CA VAL A 668 6.73 29.96 4.40
C VAL A 668 6.62 29.40 5.82
N GLN A 669 6.79 30.27 6.81
CA GLN A 669 6.62 29.93 8.23
C GLN A 669 5.20 30.30 8.67
N TYR A 670 4.32 29.30 8.66
CA TYR A 670 2.94 29.44 9.10
C TYR A 670 2.47 28.14 9.74
N THR A 671 1.63 28.27 10.76
CA THR A 671 0.96 27.14 11.40
C THR A 671 -0.53 27.40 11.43
N PHE A 672 -1.33 26.35 11.31
CA PHE A 672 -2.78 26.41 11.33
C PHE A 672 -3.33 25.26 12.16
N ASP A 673 -4.57 25.42 12.61
CA ASP A 673 -5.20 24.45 13.47
C ASP A 673 -6.26 23.66 12.69
N LYS A 674 -6.33 22.35 12.95
CA LYS A 674 -7.32 21.43 12.36
C LYS A 674 -7.62 20.29 13.32
N ASP A 675 -8.84 19.80 13.33
CA ASP A 675 -9.22 18.62 14.12
C ASP A 675 -9.14 17.34 13.26
N LEU A 676 -8.87 16.19 13.90
CA LEU A 676 -8.76 14.91 13.19
C LEU A 676 -10.13 14.30 12.85
N ALA A 677 -11.19 14.66 13.58
CA ALA A 677 -12.52 14.07 13.35
C ALA A 677 -13.10 14.50 12.00
N SER A 678 -13.00 15.79 11.66
CA SER A 678 -13.39 16.32 10.34
C SER A 678 -12.50 15.77 9.23
N GLU A 679 -11.19 15.67 9.47
CA GLU A 679 -10.24 15.08 8.52
C GLU A 679 -10.56 13.61 8.22
N PHE A 680 -10.89 12.81 9.24
CA PHE A 680 -11.24 11.40 9.09
C PHE A 680 -12.56 11.21 8.35
N THR A 681 -13.53 12.10 8.55
CA THR A 681 -14.79 12.12 7.78
C THR A 681 -14.51 12.40 6.30
N GLN A 682 -13.71 13.43 6.02
CA GLN A 682 -13.28 13.79 4.68
C GLN A 682 -12.49 12.65 4.00
N MET A 683 -11.64 11.94 4.75
CA MET A 683 -10.88 10.77 4.26
C MET A 683 -11.79 9.58 3.94
N TYR A 684 -12.84 9.37 4.73
CA TYR A 684 -13.83 8.32 4.49
C TYR A 684 -14.54 8.54 3.15
N ASP A 685 -15.01 9.76 2.91
CA ASP A 685 -15.70 10.13 1.68
C ASP A 685 -14.77 10.01 0.45
N GLU A 686 -13.52 10.48 0.55
CA GLU A 686 -12.53 10.33 -0.52
C GLU A 686 -12.18 8.86 -0.83
N THR A 687 -12.13 8.00 0.19
CA THR A 687 -11.86 6.57 0.01
C THR A 687 -13.03 5.90 -0.72
N TRP A 688 -14.26 6.16 -0.28
CA TRP A 688 -15.45 5.57 -0.91
C TRP A 688 -15.63 6.02 -2.36
N THR A 689 -15.49 7.33 -2.63
CA THR A 689 -15.63 7.90 -3.99
C THR A 689 -14.53 7.44 -4.93
N GLY A 690 -13.30 7.30 -4.43
CA GLY A 690 -12.19 6.77 -5.21
C GLY A 690 -12.46 5.37 -5.74
N VAL A 691 -13.07 4.51 -4.90
CA VAL A 691 -13.48 3.16 -5.29
C VAL A 691 -14.71 3.18 -6.19
N GLU A 692 -15.73 3.99 -5.91
CA GLU A 692 -16.93 4.13 -6.75
C GLU A 692 -16.58 4.48 -8.21
N GLU A 693 -15.59 5.34 -8.42
CA GLU A 693 -15.22 5.79 -9.77
C GLU A 693 -14.32 4.81 -10.54
N ASN A 694 -13.56 3.95 -9.83
CA ASN A 694 -12.43 3.21 -10.41
C ASN A 694 -12.41 1.70 -10.13
N PHE A 695 -13.36 1.15 -9.36
CA PHE A 695 -13.41 -0.30 -9.14
C PHE A 695 -13.62 -1.05 -10.46
N TYR A 696 -12.89 -2.16 -10.63
CA TYR A 696 -12.80 -2.85 -11.91
C TYR A 696 -14.13 -3.47 -12.41
N ASP A 697 -15.00 -3.89 -11.50
CA ASP A 697 -16.33 -4.41 -11.80
C ASP A 697 -17.35 -3.31 -11.53
N GLU A 698 -17.98 -2.80 -12.58
CA GLU A 698 -18.98 -1.74 -12.49
C GLU A 698 -20.20 -2.10 -11.62
N ASN A 699 -20.40 -3.38 -11.30
CA ASN A 699 -21.47 -3.86 -10.43
C ASN A 699 -21.02 -4.14 -8.99
N PHE A 700 -19.75 -3.85 -8.64
CA PHE A 700 -19.20 -4.02 -7.29
C PHE A 700 -19.39 -5.44 -6.73
N HIS A 701 -19.22 -6.47 -7.56
CA HIS A 701 -19.52 -7.86 -7.22
C HIS A 701 -20.96 -8.11 -6.72
N GLY A 702 -21.91 -7.28 -7.14
CA GLY A 702 -23.31 -7.33 -6.73
C GLY A 702 -23.61 -6.62 -5.41
N ILE A 703 -22.63 -5.92 -4.83
CA ILE A 703 -22.83 -5.12 -3.61
C ILE A 703 -23.48 -3.79 -3.95
N ASN A 704 -24.51 -3.40 -3.20
CA ASN A 704 -25.04 -2.04 -3.26
C ASN A 704 -24.06 -1.07 -2.57
N TRP A 705 -23.07 -0.59 -3.32
CA TRP A 705 -21.96 0.19 -2.81
C TRP A 705 -22.39 1.51 -2.17
N LYS A 706 -23.44 2.16 -2.71
CA LYS A 706 -24.03 3.38 -2.13
C LYS A 706 -24.68 3.13 -0.77
N ALA A 707 -25.44 2.05 -0.64
CA ALA A 707 -26.01 1.67 0.65
C ALA A 707 -24.92 1.33 1.68
N LYS A 708 -23.79 0.75 1.24
CA LYS A 708 -22.63 0.50 2.12
C LYS A 708 -21.98 1.79 2.60
N LYS A 709 -21.92 2.86 1.80
CA LYS A 709 -21.53 4.20 2.28
C LYS A 709 -22.36 4.61 3.49
N GLU A 710 -23.68 4.62 3.33
CA GLU A 710 -24.60 5.07 4.38
C GLU A 710 -24.58 4.16 5.61
N GLN A 711 -24.43 2.85 5.41
CA GLN A 711 -24.34 1.89 6.50
C GLN A 711 -23.13 2.18 7.40
N TYR A 712 -21.95 2.36 6.81
CA TYR A 712 -20.71 2.52 7.56
C TYR A 712 -20.50 3.95 8.09
N ALA A 713 -21.02 4.98 7.39
CA ALA A 713 -20.93 6.37 7.83
C ALA A 713 -21.59 6.61 9.21
N LYS A 714 -22.57 5.79 9.61
CA LYS A 714 -23.21 5.85 10.94
C LYS A 714 -22.23 5.68 12.11
N TYR A 715 -21.07 5.07 11.87
CA TYR A 715 -20.06 4.82 12.90
C TYR A 715 -18.96 5.90 12.95
N LEU A 716 -18.87 6.78 11.93
CA LEU A 716 -17.86 7.85 11.89
C LEU A 716 -17.86 8.75 13.14
N PRO A 717 -19.01 9.18 13.69
CA PRO A 717 -19.03 10.02 14.89
C PRO A 717 -18.48 9.34 16.15
N TYR A 718 -18.26 8.03 16.12
CA TYR A 718 -17.76 7.25 17.24
C TYR A 718 -16.31 6.79 17.07
N VAL A 719 -15.66 7.15 15.97
CA VAL A 719 -14.22 6.91 15.77
C VAL A 719 -13.47 7.74 16.81
N ASN A 720 -12.64 7.12 17.64
CA ASN A 720 -11.93 7.79 18.74
C ASN A 720 -10.43 7.95 18.48
N ASN A 721 -9.87 7.12 17.61
CA ASN A 721 -8.45 7.14 17.25
C ASN A 721 -8.29 6.64 15.81
N ARG A 722 -7.06 6.68 15.30
CA ARG A 722 -6.75 6.25 13.94
C ARG A 722 -6.94 4.74 13.72
N ASN A 723 -6.85 3.92 14.76
CA ASN A 723 -7.13 2.48 14.67
C ASN A 723 -8.60 2.22 14.35
N ASP A 724 -9.51 2.94 14.98
CA ASP A 724 -10.94 2.85 14.69
C ASP A 724 -11.22 3.22 13.23
N LEU A 725 -10.55 4.25 12.69
CA LEU A 725 -10.64 4.61 11.26
C LEU A 725 -10.15 3.48 10.35
N ARG A 726 -9.01 2.84 10.68
CA ARG A 726 -8.51 1.69 9.91
C ARG A 726 -9.49 0.54 9.92
N ILE A 727 -10.06 0.21 11.08
CA ILE A 727 -11.06 -0.85 11.20
C ILE A 727 -12.28 -0.52 10.34
N LEU A 728 -12.83 0.69 10.46
CA LEU A 728 -14.01 1.13 9.74
C LEU A 728 -13.85 1.05 8.21
N LEU A 729 -12.74 1.57 7.69
CA LEU A 729 -12.49 1.61 6.25
C LEU A 729 -12.11 0.25 5.67
N ASN A 730 -11.35 -0.58 6.39
CA ASN A 730 -11.08 -1.94 5.93
C ASN A 730 -12.35 -2.81 5.94
N ASP A 731 -13.26 -2.63 6.90
CA ASP A 731 -14.54 -3.34 6.88
C ASP A 731 -15.44 -2.90 5.72
N LEU A 732 -15.50 -1.59 5.42
CA LEU A 732 -16.23 -1.07 4.27
C LEU A 732 -15.69 -1.66 2.96
N LEU A 733 -14.37 -1.60 2.76
CA LEU A 733 -13.72 -2.15 1.56
C LEU A 733 -13.87 -3.67 1.48
N GLY A 734 -13.86 -4.37 2.62
CA GLY A 734 -14.02 -5.81 2.72
C GLY A 734 -15.37 -6.37 2.27
N GLU A 735 -16.41 -5.53 2.20
CA GLU A 735 -17.71 -5.90 1.62
C GLU A 735 -17.63 -6.28 0.14
N LEU A 736 -16.67 -5.70 -0.59
CA LEU A 736 -16.49 -5.94 -2.02
C LEU A 736 -15.96 -7.35 -2.33
N ASN A 737 -15.47 -8.11 -1.35
CA ASN A 737 -14.82 -9.41 -1.58
C ASN A 737 -13.78 -9.35 -2.72
N SER A 738 -12.94 -8.34 -2.70
CA SER A 738 -11.97 -8.09 -3.76
C SER A 738 -10.56 -8.35 -3.25
N SER A 739 -9.71 -8.87 -4.13
CA SER A 739 -8.28 -8.79 -3.95
C SER A 739 -7.79 -7.36 -4.03
N HIS A 740 -6.59 -7.14 -3.50
CA HIS A 740 -5.91 -5.84 -3.55
C HIS A 740 -6.76 -4.67 -3.04
N THR A 741 -7.61 -4.90 -2.04
CA THR A 741 -8.29 -3.84 -1.28
C THR A 741 -7.65 -3.72 0.10
N GLY A 742 -7.59 -2.50 0.62
CA GLY A 742 -7.14 -2.25 1.98
C GLY A 742 -6.88 -0.76 2.21
N PHE A 743 -6.94 -0.37 3.48
CA PHE A 743 -6.69 0.99 3.94
C PHE A 743 -5.63 0.97 5.04
N SER A 744 -4.65 1.86 4.93
CA SER A 744 -3.58 2.07 5.91
C SER A 744 -3.47 3.54 6.28
N SER A 745 -3.17 3.80 7.54
CA SER A 745 -3.08 5.16 8.07
C SER A 745 -2.08 5.18 9.23
N SER A 746 -1.31 6.25 9.34
CA SER A 746 -0.33 6.49 10.39
C SER A 746 -0.30 7.98 10.75
N GLY A 747 -0.08 8.32 12.01
CA GLY A 747 -0.02 9.71 12.46
C GLY A 747 0.90 9.93 13.65
N LYS A 748 1.21 11.21 13.96
CA LYS A 748 2.10 11.57 15.08
C LYS A 748 1.53 11.15 16.43
N GLU A 749 0.21 11.14 16.57
CA GLU A 749 -0.52 10.67 17.74
C GLU A 749 -0.35 9.17 18.02
N GLU A 750 0.17 8.40 17.05
CA GLU A 750 0.53 6.98 17.24
C GLU A 750 2.04 6.80 17.54
N THR A 751 2.81 7.89 17.71
CA THR A 751 4.23 7.79 18.05
C THR A 751 4.41 7.24 19.47
N ARG A 752 5.26 6.24 19.65
CA ARG A 752 5.59 5.65 20.96
C ARG A 752 6.84 6.28 21.57
N TYR A 753 6.84 6.42 22.90
CA TYR A 753 7.99 6.96 23.64
C TYR A 753 9.17 5.97 23.65
N LEU A 754 8.90 4.67 23.80
CA LEU A 754 9.91 3.62 23.85
C LEU A 754 9.88 2.78 22.56
N ASN A 755 11.06 2.41 22.06
CA ASN A 755 11.21 1.53 20.89
C ASN A 755 12.40 0.59 21.11
N TYR A 756 12.14 -0.72 21.04
CA TYR A 756 13.14 -1.77 21.24
C TYR A 756 13.26 -2.66 20.00
N PHE A 757 14.46 -3.18 19.77
CA PHE A 757 14.78 -4.01 18.61
C PHE A 757 15.55 -5.25 19.03
N THR A 758 15.28 -6.36 18.36
CA THR A 758 16.01 -7.63 18.55
C THR A 758 17.21 -7.69 17.61
N ASN A 759 18.36 -8.07 18.15
CA ASN A 759 19.62 -8.20 17.43
C ASN A 759 19.82 -9.66 16.98
N GLU A 760 19.39 -9.96 15.76
CA GLU A 760 19.31 -11.34 15.25
C GLU A 760 20.67 -11.87 14.81
N THR A 761 20.97 -13.12 15.17
CA THR A 761 22.28 -13.75 14.89
C THR A 761 22.22 -14.85 13.84
N GLY A 762 21.04 -15.44 13.64
CA GLY A 762 20.85 -16.65 12.83
C GLY A 762 21.18 -17.96 13.56
N ILE A 763 21.33 -17.92 14.89
CA ILE A 763 21.44 -19.11 15.73
C ILE A 763 20.03 -19.62 16.04
N LEU A 764 19.78 -20.90 15.74
CA LEU A 764 18.58 -21.60 16.20
C LEU A 764 18.93 -22.41 17.44
N TYR A 765 18.06 -22.36 18.44
CA TYR A 765 18.26 -23.03 19.72
C TYR A 765 17.23 -24.14 19.91
N LYS A 766 17.60 -25.17 20.66
CA LYS A 766 16.70 -26.29 20.97
C LYS A 766 15.50 -25.79 21.78
N ALA A 767 14.30 -26.26 21.44
CA ALA A 767 13.07 -25.85 22.12
C ALA A 767 13.10 -26.12 23.64
N GLU A 768 13.45 -27.34 24.06
CA GLU A 768 13.48 -27.75 25.48
C GLU A 768 14.76 -27.31 26.22
N GLN A 769 15.78 -26.85 25.50
CA GLN A 769 17.04 -26.35 26.05
C GLN A 769 17.33 -24.99 25.40
N PRO A 770 16.64 -23.92 25.82
CA PRO A 770 16.59 -22.66 25.08
C PRO A 770 17.93 -21.94 24.99
N TYR A 771 18.96 -22.37 25.72
CA TYR A 771 20.30 -21.81 25.63
C TYR A 771 21.28 -22.68 24.85
N VAL A 772 20.86 -23.84 24.33
CA VAL A 772 21.71 -24.77 23.58
C VAL A 772 21.46 -24.61 22.09
N VAL A 773 22.53 -24.38 21.34
CA VAL A 773 22.50 -24.25 19.88
C VAL A 773 22.02 -25.56 19.25
N GLU A 774 20.98 -25.48 18.43
CA GLU A 774 20.46 -26.57 17.61
C GLU A 774 21.12 -26.56 16.23
N SER A 775 21.08 -25.41 15.56
CA SER A 775 21.60 -25.25 14.20
C SER A 775 21.89 -23.78 13.89
N ILE A 776 22.50 -23.54 12.74
CA ILE A 776 22.86 -22.20 12.27
C ILE A 776 22.24 -22.01 10.89
N VAL A 777 21.48 -20.91 10.73
CA VAL A 777 20.83 -20.57 9.47
C VAL A 777 21.89 -20.23 8.42
N ARG A 778 21.78 -20.82 7.23
CA ARG A 778 22.71 -20.57 6.12
C ARG A 778 22.76 -19.08 5.76
N LYS A 779 23.95 -18.56 5.40
CA LYS A 779 24.21 -17.14 5.06
C LYS A 779 23.96 -16.14 6.20
N SER A 780 23.55 -16.59 7.39
CA SER A 780 23.35 -15.72 8.53
C SER A 780 24.68 -15.20 9.11
N PRO A 781 24.64 -14.17 9.98
CA PRO A 781 25.82 -13.71 10.68
C PRO A 781 26.60 -14.82 11.41
N ALA A 782 25.90 -15.75 12.06
CA ALA A 782 26.51 -16.87 12.77
C ALA A 782 27.10 -17.95 11.85
N PHE A 783 26.77 -17.95 10.55
CA PHE A 783 27.28 -18.93 9.56
C PHE A 783 28.64 -18.54 8.97
N ARG A 784 29.15 -17.34 9.24
CA ARG A 784 30.40 -16.84 8.66
C ARG A 784 31.60 -17.63 9.19
N SER A 785 32.61 -17.86 8.35
CA SER A 785 33.78 -18.69 8.67
C SER A 785 34.60 -18.22 9.88
N GLY A 786 34.53 -16.93 10.25
CA GLY A 786 35.19 -16.36 11.42
C GLY A 786 34.40 -16.45 12.73
N VAL A 787 33.19 -17.01 12.71
CA VAL A 787 32.32 -17.12 13.89
C VAL A 787 32.34 -18.57 14.41
N ASP A 788 32.96 -18.81 15.57
CA ASP A 788 33.11 -20.16 16.14
C ASP A 788 31.92 -20.53 17.02
N ILE A 789 30.82 -20.95 16.37
CA ILE A 789 29.61 -21.47 17.03
C ILE A 789 29.25 -22.81 16.39
N LYS A 790 28.87 -23.80 17.21
CA LYS A 790 28.52 -25.15 16.77
C LYS A 790 27.24 -25.65 17.42
N PRO A 791 26.46 -26.52 16.74
CA PRO A 791 25.41 -27.29 17.39
C PRO A 791 25.90 -27.96 18.68
N GLY A 792 25.11 -27.83 19.75
CA GLY A 792 25.44 -28.33 21.09
C GLY A 792 26.12 -27.33 22.02
N ASP A 793 26.63 -26.20 21.52
CA ASP A 793 27.18 -25.13 22.35
C ASP A 793 26.08 -24.53 23.25
N GLN A 794 26.39 -24.29 24.53
CA GLN A 794 25.45 -23.66 25.48
C GLN A 794 25.80 -22.19 25.70
N LEU A 795 24.90 -21.27 25.38
CA LEU A 795 25.09 -19.83 25.61
C LEU A 795 25.18 -19.54 27.12
N ILE A 796 26.25 -18.87 27.53
CA ILE A 796 26.50 -18.49 28.94
C ILE A 796 26.65 -16.98 29.16
N SER A 797 26.92 -16.19 28.10
CA SER A 797 26.96 -14.73 28.21
C SER A 797 26.68 -14.02 26.87
N VAL A 798 26.02 -12.86 26.94
CA VAL A 798 25.82 -11.92 25.81
C VAL A 798 26.32 -10.55 26.25
N ASN A 799 27.27 -9.97 25.51
CA ASN A 799 27.92 -8.69 25.83
C ASN A 799 28.46 -8.62 27.27
N GLY A 800 29.00 -9.73 27.79
CA GLY A 800 29.52 -9.83 29.14
C GLY A 800 28.46 -10.00 30.23
N LYS A 801 27.15 -9.90 29.91
CA LYS A 801 26.07 -10.21 30.85
C LYS A 801 25.88 -11.72 30.91
N ASN A 802 26.08 -12.31 32.09
CA ASN A 802 25.88 -13.75 32.30
C ASN A 802 24.41 -14.15 32.11
N ILE A 803 24.20 -15.32 31.52
CA ILE A 803 22.87 -15.91 31.34
C ILE A 803 22.38 -16.47 32.68
N ASP A 804 21.16 -16.12 33.06
CA ASP A 804 20.37 -16.84 34.05
C ASP A 804 19.44 -17.81 33.29
N PRO A 805 19.56 -19.13 33.50
CA PRO A 805 18.71 -20.13 32.84
C PRO A 805 17.20 -19.95 33.09
N ASN A 806 16.80 -19.21 34.13
CA ASN A 806 15.40 -18.95 34.45
C ASN A 806 14.83 -17.71 33.72
N GLU A 807 15.69 -16.87 33.15
CA GLU A 807 15.27 -15.67 32.42
C GLU A 807 14.91 -15.99 30.96
N ASN A 808 14.18 -15.07 30.33
CA ASN A 808 13.88 -15.13 28.91
C ASN A 808 15.14 -14.79 28.09
N ARG A 809 15.60 -15.73 27.25
CA ARG A 809 16.78 -15.54 26.38
C ARG A 809 16.68 -14.29 25.53
N GLU A 810 15.50 -13.99 24.99
CA GLU A 810 15.32 -12.89 24.02
C GLU A 810 15.59 -11.51 24.65
N SER A 811 15.45 -11.39 25.97
CA SER A 811 15.78 -10.16 26.70
C SER A 811 17.26 -9.80 26.61
N TYR A 812 18.15 -10.77 26.38
CA TYR A 812 19.59 -10.53 26.21
C TYR A 812 19.95 -10.03 24.80
N PHE A 813 19.07 -10.23 23.82
CA PHE A 813 19.26 -9.82 22.43
C PHE A 813 18.47 -8.56 22.07
N THR A 814 17.61 -8.09 22.96
CA THR A 814 16.71 -6.96 22.70
C THR A 814 17.19 -5.69 23.40
N SER A 815 17.28 -4.58 22.66
CA SER A 815 17.78 -3.30 23.18
C SER A 815 17.15 -2.10 22.47
N PRO A 816 17.14 -0.90 23.09
CA PRO A 816 16.57 0.31 22.48
C PRO A 816 17.41 0.84 21.30
N LYS A 817 18.65 0.35 21.16
CA LYS A 817 19.55 0.66 20.05
C LYS A 817 19.91 -0.62 19.32
N LYS A 818 19.91 -0.59 17.97
CA LYS A 818 20.52 -1.63 17.15
C LYS A 818 22.02 -1.72 17.45
N GLN A 819 22.51 -2.90 17.77
CA GLN A 819 23.92 -3.13 18.06
C GLN A 819 24.69 -3.35 16.76
N ASP A 820 25.88 -2.75 16.67
CA ASP A 820 26.78 -2.99 15.52
C ASP A 820 27.51 -4.34 15.68
N GLU A 821 27.68 -4.82 16.91
CA GLU A 821 28.37 -6.05 17.29
C GLU A 821 27.73 -6.67 18.55
N LEU A 822 27.68 -8.00 18.61
CA LEU A 822 27.43 -8.78 19.81
C LEU A 822 28.64 -9.66 20.16
N ILE A 823 29.01 -9.72 21.43
CA ILE A 823 30.00 -10.66 21.97
C ILE A 823 29.25 -11.80 22.65
N LEU A 824 29.37 -13.01 22.11
CA LEU A 824 28.69 -14.19 22.60
C LEU A 824 29.72 -15.14 23.23
N THR A 825 29.44 -15.63 24.43
CA THR A 825 30.25 -16.68 25.05
C THR A 825 29.41 -17.94 25.25
N PHE A 826 29.94 -19.06 24.81
CA PHE A 826 29.34 -20.39 24.91
C PHE A 826 30.21 -21.33 25.75
N ASN A 827 29.58 -22.27 26.45
CA ASN A 827 30.23 -23.45 26.98
C ASN A 827 30.21 -24.56 25.93
N ARG A 828 31.39 -25.06 25.56
CA ARG A 828 31.59 -26.21 24.68
C ARG A 828 32.43 -27.25 25.41
N GLY A 829 31.79 -28.30 25.93
CA GLY A 829 32.47 -29.38 26.65
C GLY A 829 33.28 -28.89 27.87
N GLY A 830 32.74 -27.92 28.62
CA GLY A 830 33.40 -27.34 29.80
C GLY A 830 34.37 -26.19 29.51
N LYS A 831 34.63 -25.85 28.24
CA LYS A 831 35.46 -24.71 27.85
C LYS A 831 34.62 -23.54 27.38
N ASN A 832 35.02 -22.33 27.75
CA ASN A 832 34.40 -21.10 27.25
C ASN A 832 34.94 -20.76 25.86
N ILE A 833 34.03 -20.60 24.90
CA ILE A 833 34.31 -20.13 23.54
C ILE A 833 33.65 -18.76 23.40
N THR A 834 34.43 -17.73 23.11
CA THR A 834 33.92 -16.37 22.88
C THR A 834 34.06 -16.00 21.42
N THR A 835 33.01 -15.44 20.83
CA THR A 835 33.02 -14.99 19.44
C THR A 835 32.22 -13.70 19.27
N LYS A 836 32.41 -13.03 18.14
CA LYS A 836 31.76 -11.77 17.79
C LYS A 836 30.87 -11.97 16.57
N VAL A 837 29.70 -11.36 16.59
CA VAL A 837 28.72 -11.44 15.50
C VAL A 837 28.15 -10.06 15.21
N HIS A 838 28.02 -9.70 13.93
CA HIS A 838 27.28 -8.51 13.51
C HIS A 838 25.80 -8.89 13.35
N PRO A 839 24.90 -8.45 14.25
CA PRO A 839 23.50 -8.86 14.17
C PRO A 839 22.79 -8.22 12.96
N VAL A 840 21.68 -8.81 12.56
CA VAL A 840 20.80 -8.32 11.50
C VAL A 840 19.41 -7.99 12.04
N SER A 841 18.55 -7.40 11.22
CA SER A 841 17.15 -7.16 11.61
C SER A 841 16.33 -8.45 11.59
N ASN A 842 15.17 -8.44 12.25
CA ASN A 842 14.22 -9.56 12.16
C ASN A 842 13.70 -9.79 10.73
N MET A 843 13.56 -8.72 9.94
CA MET A 843 13.18 -8.85 8.52
C MET A 843 14.25 -9.63 7.73
N ASP A 844 15.53 -9.33 7.95
CA ASP A 844 16.64 -10.04 7.31
C ASP A 844 16.70 -11.51 7.76
N LEU A 845 16.49 -11.78 9.06
CA LEU A 845 16.46 -13.17 9.56
C LEU A 845 15.33 -13.97 8.91
N LYS A 846 14.13 -13.41 8.79
CA LYS A 846 13.01 -14.07 8.10
C LYS A 846 13.31 -14.35 6.64
N ALA A 847 13.99 -13.43 5.95
CA ALA A 847 14.42 -13.65 4.58
C ALA A 847 15.44 -14.80 4.48
N LEU A 848 16.38 -14.90 5.43
CA LEU A 848 17.36 -15.98 5.50
C LEU A 848 16.72 -17.35 5.83
N LEU A 849 15.73 -17.39 6.72
CA LEU A 849 14.98 -18.61 7.04
C LEU A 849 14.22 -19.13 5.81
N TYR A 850 13.61 -18.22 5.04
CA TYR A 850 12.97 -18.55 3.77
C TYR A 850 13.99 -19.04 2.74
N ASP A 851 15.12 -18.34 2.56
CA ASP A 851 16.20 -18.77 1.66
C ASP A 851 16.73 -20.16 2.01
N ASN A 852 16.79 -20.48 3.30
CA ASN A 852 17.20 -21.80 3.76
C ASN A 852 16.17 -22.88 3.38
N TRP A 853 14.88 -22.59 3.45
CA TRP A 853 13.82 -23.50 2.95
C TRP A 853 13.94 -23.70 1.43
N ILE A 854 14.15 -22.63 0.64
CA ILE A 854 14.34 -22.71 -0.82
C ILE A 854 15.56 -23.59 -1.15
N TYR A 855 16.67 -23.36 -0.45
CA TYR A 855 17.89 -24.15 -0.61
C TYR A 855 17.65 -25.63 -0.34
N ASN A 856 16.92 -25.98 0.73
CA ASN A 856 16.60 -27.37 1.04
C ASN A 856 15.75 -28.03 -0.05
N ASN A 857 14.80 -27.30 -0.66
CA ASN A 857 14.03 -27.81 -1.80
C ASN A 857 14.90 -28.02 -3.04
N HIS A 858 15.82 -27.10 -3.33
CA HIS A 858 16.79 -27.26 -4.42
C HIS A 858 17.62 -28.55 -4.24
N GLN A 859 18.16 -28.77 -3.03
CA GLN A 859 18.88 -30.01 -2.71
C GLN A 859 18.00 -31.26 -2.80
N ARG A 860 16.72 -31.18 -2.44
CA ARG A 860 15.75 -32.27 -2.59
C ARG A 860 15.53 -32.61 -4.07
N VAL A 861 15.35 -31.62 -4.94
CA VAL A 861 15.22 -31.83 -6.39
C VAL A 861 16.48 -32.45 -6.98
N ASP A 862 17.66 -31.96 -6.61
CA ASP A 862 18.93 -32.55 -7.08
C ASP A 862 19.05 -34.01 -6.64
N LYS A 863 18.73 -34.33 -5.40
CA LYS A 863 18.76 -35.70 -4.90
C LYS A 863 17.75 -36.61 -5.62
N LEU A 864 16.50 -36.19 -5.75
CA LEU A 864 15.43 -37.00 -6.35
C LEU A 864 15.60 -37.19 -7.86
N SER A 865 16.18 -36.20 -8.54
CA SER A 865 16.37 -36.23 -10.00
C SER A 865 17.74 -36.74 -10.45
N ASN A 866 18.64 -37.08 -9.52
CA ASN A 866 20.07 -37.29 -9.79
C ASN A 866 20.70 -36.09 -10.52
N ASN A 867 20.42 -34.88 -10.02
CA ASN A 867 20.95 -33.61 -10.51
C ASN A 867 20.55 -33.30 -11.97
N ARG A 868 19.44 -33.86 -12.48
CA ARG A 868 19.00 -33.70 -13.89
C ARG A 868 18.03 -32.54 -14.14
N ILE A 869 17.41 -32.00 -13.09
CA ILE A 869 16.39 -30.95 -13.20
C ILE A 869 16.99 -29.62 -12.71
N ALA A 870 16.76 -28.54 -13.45
CA ALA A 870 16.99 -27.17 -12.99
C ALA A 870 15.80 -26.75 -12.11
N TYR A 871 16.08 -26.21 -10.93
CA TYR A 871 15.05 -25.72 -10.01
C TYR A 871 15.25 -24.23 -9.76
N SER A 872 14.21 -23.44 -10.00
CA SER A 872 14.17 -22.03 -9.62
C SER A 872 12.88 -21.75 -8.86
N TYR A 873 12.99 -20.92 -7.83
CA TYR A 873 11.89 -20.52 -6.97
C TYR A 873 11.81 -19.01 -6.95
N MET A 874 10.62 -18.45 -7.18
CA MET A 874 10.39 -17.01 -7.11
C MET A 874 9.48 -16.71 -5.92
N LYS A 875 9.99 -15.94 -4.94
CA LYS A 875 9.22 -15.56 -3.73
C LYS A 875 8.04 -14.64 -4.03
N ASN A 876 8.20 -13.83 -5.07
CA ASN A 876 7.23 -12.88 -5.60
C ASN A 876 7.55 -12.65 -7.09
N MET A 877 6.78 -11.81 -7.78
CA MET A 877 6.97 -11.46 -9.19
C MET A 877 7.56 -10.05 -9.34
N SER A 878 8.54 -9.70 -8.51
CA SER A 878 9.29 -8.43 -8.62
C SER A 878 10.47 -8.56 -9.58
N THR A 879 11.04 -7.41 -9.96
CA THR A 879 12.27 -7.35 -10.77
C THR A 879 13.45 -8.09 -10.12
N ASP A 880 13.61 -8.00 -8.79
CA ASP A 880 14.68 -8.70 -8.07
C ASP A 880 14.55 -10.23 -8.17
N GLU A 881 13.33 -10.75 -8.09
CA GLU A 881 13.08 -12.19 -8.26
C GLU A 881 13.17 -12.62 -9.72
N LEU A 882 12.81 -11.75 -10.68
CA LEU A 882 13.07 -11.99 -12.10
C LEU A 882 14.58 -12.13 -12.36
N ASP A 883 15.40 -11.24 -11.82
CA ASP A 883 16.86 -11.30 -11.97
C ASP A 883 17.42 -12.60 -11.37
N ARG A 884 16.91 -13.02 -10.20
CA ARG A 884 17.28 -14.32 -9.60
C ARG A 884 16.87 -15.50 -10.47
N PHE A 885 15.64 -15.50 -10.98
CA PHE A 885 15.18 -16.53 -11.92
C PHE A 885 16.09 -16.61 -13.15
N LEU A 886 16.43 -15.48 -13.76
CA LEU A 886 17.32 -15.44 -14.92
C LEU A 886 18.73 -15.95 -14.56
N LEU A 887 19.26 -15.60 -13.38
CA LEU A 887 20.55 -16.11 -12.90
C LEU A 887 20.53 -17.62 -12.65
N ASP A 888 19.45 -18.15 -12.05
CA ASP A 888 19.25 -19.59 -11.88
C ASP A 888 19.23 -20.31 -13.24
N MET A 889 18.55 -19.73 -14.23
CA MET A 889 18.50 -20.28 -15.59
C MET A 889 19.88 -20.24 -16.26
N VAL A 890 20.62 -19.14 -16.12
CA VAL A 890 22.01 -19.04 -16.63
C VAL A 890 22.90 -20.10 -15.99
N GLU A 891 22.76 -20.36 -14.70
CA GLU A 891 23.57 -21.34 -13.97
C GLU A 891 23.20 -22.79 -14.32
N GLN A 892 21.90 -23.08 -14.45
CA GLN A 892 21.41 -24.46 -14.43
C GLN A 892 20.89 -24.93 -15.79
N GLU A 893 20.12 -24.12 -16.51
CA GLU A 893 19.26 -24.57 -17.63
C GLU A 893 20.07 -25.33 -18.69
N ASN A 894 21.20 -24.79 -19.15
CA ASN A 894 22.01 -25.40 -20.20
C ASN A 894 22.69 -26.73 -19.82
N ARG A 895 22.77 -27.09 -18.52
CA ARG A 895 23.41 -28.33 -18.04
C ARG A 895 22.40 -29.36 -17.50
N LYS A 896 21.11 -29.03 -17.55
CA LYS A 896 20.03 -29.83 -17.00
C LYS A 896 19.04 -30.21 -18.12
N ASP A 897 18.35 -31.33 -17.92
CA ASP A 897 17.47 -31.93 -18.92
C ASP A 897 16.03 -31.38 -18.87
N ALA A 898 15.66 -30.68 -17.81
CA ALA A 898 14.31 -30.17 -17.55
C ALA A 898 14.31 -29.01 -16.55
N VAL A 899 13.17 -28.31 -16.42
CA VAL A 899 13.00 -27.15 -15.54
C VAL A 899 11.79 -27.34 -14.61
N ILE A 900 11.97 -27.01 -13.32
CA ILE A 900 10.87 -26.71 -12.39
C ILE A 900 10.96 -25.22 -12.06
N LEU A 901 9.88 -24.49 -12.36
CA LEU A 901 9.63 -23.16 -11.79
C LEU A 901 8.63 -23.33 -10.65
N ASP A 902 9.02 -22.93 -9.44
CA ASP A 902 8.17 -23.04 -8.26
C ASP A 902 7.67 -21.66 -7.82
N LEU A 903 6.34 -21.46 -7.93
CA LEU A 903 5.62 -20.26 -7.55
C LEU A 903 4.69 -20.48 -6.35
N ARG A 904 4.83 -21.60 -5.62
CA ARG A 904 4.07 -21.83 -4.38
C ARG A 904 4.37 -20.71 -3.39
N TYR A 905 3.36 -20.17 -2.71
CA TYR A 905 3.48 -19.04 -1.77
C TYR A 905 3.98 -17.73 -2.38
N ASN A 906 4.01 -17.61 -3.70
CA ASN A 906 4.45 -16.39 -4.38
C ASN A 906 3.45 -15.24 -4.15
N THR A 907 3.95 -14.08 -3.74
CA THR A 907 3.12 -12.92 -3.35
C THR A 907 2.83 -11.91 -4.47
N GLY A 908 2.97 -12.29 -5.75
CA GLY A 908 2.63 -11.43 -6.89
C GLY A 908 3.64 -10.34 -7.21
N GLY A 909 3.30 -9.46 -8.15
CA GLY A 909 4.19 -8.45 -8.74
C GLY A 909 3.74 -8.07 -10.14
N ASN A 910 4.64 -7.99 -11.11
CA ASN A 910 4.31 -7.55 -12.48
C ASN A 910 5.35 -7.98 -13.54
N VAL A 911 6.02 -9.12 -13.36
CA VAL A 911 7.07 -9.61 -14.28
C VAL A 911 6.69 -10.85 -15.07
N HIS A 912 5.42 -11.31 -14.98
CA HIS A 912 4.91 -12.49 -15.69
C HIS A 912 5.32 -12.54 -17.17
N ASP A 913 5.24 -11.43 -17.90
CA ASP A 913 5.58 -11.39 -19.32
C ASP A 913 7.05 -11.73 -19.57
N LYS A 914 7.97 -11.24 -18.75
CA LYS A 914 9.40 -11.55 -18.92
C LYS A 914 9.70 -13.02 -18.59
N VAL A 915 9.04 -13.57 -17.57
CA VAL A 915 9.16 -14.99 -17.20
C VAL A 915 8.61 -15.88 -18.32
N LEU A 916 7.39 -15.62 -18.80
CA LEU A 916 6.74 -16.39 -19.88
C LEU A 916 7.55 -16.31 -21.18
N ASN A 917 8.05 -15.13 -21.54
CA ASN A 917 8.89 -14.96 -22.72
C ASN A 917 10.20 -15.75 -22.63
N PHE A 918 10.81 -15.85 -21.45
CA PHE A 918 11.99 -16.70 -21.26
C PHE A 918 11.64 -18.18 -21.44
N LEU A 919 10.61 -18.65 -20.75
CA LEU A 919 10.17 -20.05 -20.78
C LEU A 919 9.70 -20.51 -22.16
N ALA A 920 9.20 -19.60 -23.00
CA ALA A 920 8.71 -19.89 -24.34
C ALA A 920 9.81 -20.07 -25.41
N GLN A 921 11.08 -19.78 -25.10
CA GLN A 921 12.18 -19.88 -26.06
C GLN A 921 12.41 -21.34 -26.51
N LYS A 922 12.32 -21.58 -27.83
CA LYS A 922 12.46 -22.90 -28.46
C LYS A 922 13.80 -23.03 -29.21
N PRO A 923 14.37 -24.24 -29.27
CA PRO A 923 15.49 -24.50 -30.16
C PRO A 923 15.03 -24.38 -31.62
N TYR A 924 15.82 -23.69 -32.47
CA TYR A 924 15.48 -23.53 -33.89
C TYR A 924 16.62 -23.94 -34.85
N LEU A 925 17.85 -24.12 -34.37
CA LEU A 925 18.96 -24.68 -35.14
C LEU A 925 20.09 -25.21 -34.25
N GLN A 926 21.14 -25.78 -34.85
CA GLN A 926 22.39 -26.14 -34.18
C GLN A 926 23.59 -25.47 -34.85
N TRP A 927 24.54 -25.01 -34.06
CA TRP A 927 25.85 -24.53 -34.49
C TRP A 927 26.94 -25.53 -34.15
N LYS A 928 27.99 -25.55 -34.98
CA LYS A 928 29.22 -26.29 -34.69
C LYS A 928 30.40 -25.49 -35.23
N TYR A 929 31.36 -25.20 -34.36
CA TYR A 929 32.70 -24.80 -34.82
C TYR A 929 33.39 -26.00 -35.47
N ARG A 930 34.32 -25.79 -36.42
CA ARG A 930 35.07 -26.88 -37.05
C ARG A 930 35.62 -27.84 -35.97
N GLU A 931 35.29 -29.13 -36.09
CA GLU A 931 35.67 -30.20 -35.14
C GLU A 931 35.06 -30.11 -33.72
N GLY A 932 34.24 -29.09 -33.42
CA GLY A 932 33.50 -28.96 -32.16
C GLY A 932 32.24 -29.85 -32.06
N LYS A 933 31.54 -29.76 -30.92
CA LYS A 933 30.22 -30.37 -30.72
C LYS A 933 29.12 -29.51 -31.37
N MET A 934 28.02 -30.15 -31.77
CA MET A 934 26.79 -29.41 -32.10
C MET A 934 26.23 -28.79 -30.82
N THR A 935 25.84 -27.52 -30.90
CA THR A 935 25.25 -26.75 -29.81
C THR A 935 23.96 -26.11 -30.30
N THR A 936 22.90 -26.20 -29.51
CA THR A 936 21.58 -25.62 -29.80
C THR A 936 21.62 -24.10 -29.90
N GLN A 937 20.77 -23.51 -30.75
CA GLN A 937 20.43 -22.08 -30.71
C GLN A 937 18.91 -21.87 -30.51
N PRO A 938 18.50 -20.92 -29.64
CA PRO A 938 19.37 -20.06 -28.83
C PRO A 938 20.10 -20.85 -27.73
N ASN A 939 21.09 -20.24 -27.08
CA ASN A 939 21.81 -20.86 -25.95
C ASN A 939 20.88 -21.22 -24.79
N PHE A 940 19.74 -20.53 -24.66
CA PHE A 940 18.65 -20.86 -23.75
C PHE A 940 17.47 -21.34 -24.59
N ALA A 941 16.96 -22.53 -24.29
CA ALA A 941 15.83 -23.10 -25.01
C ALA A 941 14.94 -23.96 -24.09
N PRO A 942 14.43 -23.40 -22.97
CA PRO A 942 13.66 -24.15 -21.97
C PRO A 942 12.44 -24.84 -22.57
N ALA A 943 11.75 -24.25 -23.56
CA ALA A 943 10.60 -24.89 -24.21
C ALA A 943 10.95 -26.13 -25.06
N GLY A 944 12.25 -26.39 -25.28
CA GLY A 944 12.74 -27.64 -25.86
C GLY A 944 12.85 -28.80 -24.85
N LYS A 945 12.58 -28.54 -23.56
CA LYS A 945 12.72 -29.49 -22.45
C LYS A 945 11.38 -29.62 -21.70
N PRO A 946 11.17 -30.69 -20.91
CA PRO A 946 10.04 -30.73 -19.99
C PRO A 946 10.11 -29.58 -18.98
N ILE A 947 9.01 -28.84 -18.84
CA ILE A 947 8.83 -27.79 -17.83
C ILE A 947 7.65 -28.16 -16.94
N VAL A 948 7.84 -28.04 -15.62
CA VAL A 948 6.74 -28.06 -14.65
C VAL A 948 6.68 -26.73 -13.92
N LEU A 949 5.47 -26.20 -13.77
CA LEU A 949 5.16 -25.07 -12.90
C LEU A 949 4.48 -25.57 -11.63
N LEU A 950 5.01 -25.20 -10.46
CA LEU A 950 4.37 -25.48 -9.17
C LEU A 950 3.59 -24.26 -8.68
N ILE A 951 2.34 -24.47 -8.26
CA ILE A 951 1.45 -23.47 -7.66
C ILE A 951 0.75 -24.04 -6.42
N ASN A 952 0.23 -23.18 -5.55
CA ASN A 952 -0.60 -23.62 -4.43
C ASN A 952 -1.63 -22.57 -4.02
N GLU A 953 -2.37 -22.85 -2.94
CA GLU A 953 -3.42 -22.00 -2.39
C GLU A 953 -2.94 -20.59 -2.01
N ALA A 954 -1.63 -20.41 -1.81
CA ALA A 954 -1.01 -19.14 -1.45
C ALA A 954 -0.31 -18.45 -2.63
N SER A 955 -0.30 -19.03 -3.84
CA SER A 955 0.15 -18.37 -5.06
C SER A 955 -0.89 -17.32 -5.46
N LEU A 956 -0.50 -16.05 -5.50
CA LEU A 956 -1.43 -14.94 -5.71
C LEU A 956 -0.99 -13.92 -6.77
N SER A 957 -1.96 -13.17 -7.28
CA SER A 957 -1.76 -12.02 -8.16
C SER A 957 -0.98 -12.41 -9.42
N ASP A 958 0.14 -11.76 -9.72
CA ASP A 958 0.91 -11.99 -10.95
C ASP A 958 1.43 -13.44 -11.12
N ALA A 959 1.51 -14.21 -10.03
CA ALA A 959 1.77 -15.65 -10.11
C ALA A 959 0.60 -16.42 -10.74
N GLU A 960 -0.65 -16.00 -10.48
CA GLU A 960 -1.85 -16.56 -11.11
C GLU A 960 -1.88 -16.20 -12.59
N LEU A 961 -1.51 -14.97 -12.95
CA LEU A 961 -1.39 -14.56 -14.35
C LEU A 961 -0.29 -15.34 -15.07
N THR A 962 0.85 -15.57 -14.42
CA THR A 962 1.92 -16.44 -14.94
C THR A 962 1.43 -17.87 -15.15
N ALA A 963 0.69 -18.44 -14.19
CA ALA A 963 0.16 -19.79 -14.30
C ALA A 963 -0.90 -19.92 -15.41
N ALA A 964 -1.80 -18.95 -15.53
CA ALA A 964 -2.79 -18.88 -16.61
C ALA A 964 -2.11 -18.75 -17.98
N GLY A 965 -1.13 -17.85 -18.10
CA GLY A 965 -0.33 -17.66 -19.32
C GLY A 965 0.49 -18.90 -19.68
N PHE A 966 1.10 -19.56 -18.70
CA PHE A 966 1.87 -20.80 -18.90
C PHE A 966 1.00 -21.92 -19.49
N LYS A 967 -0.24 -22.07 -18.99
CA LYS A 967 -1.23 -23.01 -19.54
C LYS A 967 -1.67 -22.61 -20.95
N ALA A 968 -2.01 -21.34 -21.15
CA ALA A 968 -2.48 -20.83 -22.44
C ALA A 968 -1.42 -21.00 -23.55
N LEU A 969 -0.15 -20.78 -23.22
CA LEU A 969 1.00 -20.95 -24.13
C LEU A 969 1.46 -22.40 -24.27
N LYS A 970 0.86 -23.34 -23.50
CA LYS A 970 1.19 -24.79 -23.51
C LYS A 970 2.66 -25.07 -23.24
N LEU A 971 3.23 -24.38 -22.26
CA LEU A 971 4.66 -24.47 -21.94
C LEU A 971 5.04 -25.73 -21.13
N GLY A 972 4.07 -26.37 -20.47
CA GLY A 972 4.31 -27.56 -19.66
C GLY A 972 3.11 -27.95 -18.81
N LYS A 973 3.35 -28.73 -17.75
CA LYS A 973 2.31 -29.10 -16.77
C LYS A 973 2.33 -28.16 -15.57
N VAL A 974 1.15 -27.77 -15.10
CA VAL A 974 0.97 -27.10 -13.80
C VAL A 974 0.58 -28.13 -12.75
N ILE A 975 1.28 -28.17 -11.61
CA ILE A 975 1.08 -29.16 -10.55
C ILE A 975 0.92 -28.44 -9.21
N GLY A 976 -0.02 -28.89 -8.37
CA GLY A 976 -0.19 -28.37 -7.01
C GLY A 976 -1.65 -28.24 -6.58
N GLN A 977 -2.01 -27.09 -6.01
CA GLN A 977 -3.38 -26.75 -5.57
C GLN A 977 -3.94 -25.58 -6.40
N ASP A 978 -5.24 -25.33 -6.31
CA ASP A 978 -5.84 -24.13 -6.92
C ASP A 978 -5.19 -22.88 -6.31
N THR A 979 -4.98 -21.85 -7.13
CA THR A 979 -4.39 -20.59 -6.64
C THR A 979 -5.33 -19.80 -5.73
N TYR A 980 -4.80 -18.74 -5.11
CA TYR A 980 -5.50 -17.96 -4.10
C TYR A 980 -6.86 -17.43 -4.60
N ARG A 981 -6.97 -16.94 -5.84
CA ARG A 981 -8.03 -16.02 -6.30
C ARG A 981 -7.83 -14.63 -5.71
N TRP A 982 -6.66 -14.08 -6.00
CA TRP A 982 -6.27 -12.75 -5.57
C TRP A 982 -5.60 -12.02 -6.74
N ILE A 983 -6.37 -11.69 -7.78
CA ILE A 983 -5.83 -11.11 -9.01
C ILE A 983 -6.78 -10.12 -9.68
N ILE A 984 -6.65 -8.88 -9.24
CA ILE A 984 -7.05 -7.68 -9.97
C ILE A 984 -5.82 -6.78 -10.00
N PHE A 985 -5.41 -6.31 -11.18
CA PHE A 985 -4.29 -5.39 -11.25
C PHE A 985 -4.68 -4.08 -10.55
N THR A 986 -3.76 -3.53 -9.77
CA THR A 986 -4.09 -2.53 -8.76
C THR A 986 -3.16 -1.33 -8.78
N SER A 987 -3.64 -0.21 -8.25
CA SER A 987 -2.86 0.96 -7.89
C SER A 987 -3.24 1.39 -6.47
N GLY A 988 -3.14 2.67 -6.16
CA GLY A 988 -3.75 3.25 -4.96
C GLY A 988 -3.61 4.76 -4.93
N LYS A 989 -4.20 5.38 -3.91
CA LYS A 989 -4.24 6.84 -3.78
C LYS A 989 -3.90 7.27 -2.36
N ASN A 990 -3.13 8.35 -2.26
CA ASN A 990 -2.83 9.01 -0.98
C ASN A 990 -3.93 10.02 -0.62
N LEU A 991 -4.30 10.02 0.65
CA LEU A 991 -5.20 10.98 1.26
C LEU A 991 -4.42 12.19 1.82
N VAL A 992 -5.16 13.14 2.40
CA VAL A 992 -4.64 14.45 2.82
C VAL A 992 -3.47 14.38 3.81
N ASP A 993 -3.41 13.34 4.62
CA ASP A 993 -2.42 13.14 5.68
C ASP A 993 -1.34 12.10 5.36
N GLY A 994 -1.34 11.55 4.14
CA GLY A 994 -0.46 10.46 3.72
C GLY A 994 -1.02 9.07 3.97
N SER A 995 -2.21 8.93 4.56
CA SER A 995 -2.94 7.66 4.56
C SER A 995 -3.19 7.18 3.14
N PHE A 996 -3.35 5.88 2.96
CA PHE A 996 -3.38 5.25 1.65
C PHE A 996 -4.46 4.17 1.58
N TYR A 997 -5.17 4.13 0.45
CA TYR A 997 -6.02 3.00 0.10
C TYR A 997 -5.59 2.38 -1.23
N ARG A 998 -5.69 1.05 -1.30
CA ARG A 998 -5.48 0.30 -2.54
C ARG A 998 -6.68 0.40 -3.46
N LEU A 999 -6.44 0.43 -4.77
CA LEU A 999 -7.47 0.62 -5.79
C LEU A 999 -7.37 -0.44 -6.92
N PRO A 1000 -8.07 -1.57 -6.78
CA PRO A 1000 -8.11 -2.62 -7.80
C PRO A 1000 -8.97 -2.18 -8.99
N SER A 1001 -8.31 -1.83 -10.11
CA SER A 1001 -8.94 -1.11 -11.22
C SER A 1001 -8.97 -1.89 -12.53
N TRP A 1002 -8.12 -2.90 -12.71
CA TRP A 1002 -8.01 -3.63 -13.97
C TRP A 1002 -8.23 -5.13 -13.76
N GLY A 1003 -9.39 -5.62 -14.21
CA GLY A 1003 -9.73 -7.03 -14.17
C GLY A 1003 -8.84 -7.87 -15.08
N THR A 1004 -8.60 -9.11 -14.68
CA THR A 1004 -7.84 -10.08 -15.50
C THR A 1004 -8.77 -11.21 -15.92
N TYR A 1005 -8.73 -11.53 -17.22
CA TYR A 1005 -9.63 -12.48 -17.83
C TYR A 1005 -8.84 -13.46 -18.69
N THR A 1006 -9.23 -14.73 -18.66
CA THR A 1006 -8.71 -15.74 -19.59
C THR A 1006 -9.19 -15.46 -21.02
N LEU A 1007 -8.57 -16.10 -22.01
CA LEU A 1007 -8.96 -15.92 -23.43
C LEU A 1007 -10.40 -16.34 -23.74
N ASP A 1008 -10.99 -17.22 -22.93
CA ASP A 1008 -12.41 -17.61 -22.98
C ASP A 1008 -13.32 -16.76 -22.09
N GLY A 1009 -12.80 -15.68 -21.49
CA GLY A 1009 -13.57 -14.66 -20.77
C GLY A 1009 -13.82 -14.94 -19.29
N GLN A 1010 -13.17 -15.94 -18.68
CA GLN A 1010 -13.34 -16.23 -17.25
C GLN A 1010 -12.57 -15.19 -16.42
N ASN A 1011 -13.24 -14.61 -15.43
CA ASN A 1011 -12.63 -13.69 -14.48
C ASN A 1011 -11.75 -14.46 -13.49
N LEU A 1012 -10.43 -14.22 -13.54
CA LEU A 1012 -9.47 -14.92 -12.69
C LEU A 1012 -9.62 -14.55 -11.20
N GLU A 1013 -10.12 -13.35 -10.86
CA GLU A 1013 -10.42 -12.98 -9.48
C GLU A 1013 -11.45 -13.93 -8.84
N LYS A 1014 -12.35 -14.51 -9.64
CA LYS A 1014 -13.39 -15.44 -9.16
C LYS A 1014 -12.99 -16.91 -9.29
N THR A 1015 -12.15 -17.23 -10.27
CA THR A 1015 -11.87 -18.62 -10.65
C THR A 1015 -10.49 -19.11 -10.20
N GLY A 1016 -9.50 -18.22 -10.16
CA GLY A 1016 -8.10 -18.58 -9.94
C GLY A 1016 -7.58 -19.45 -11.08
N VAL A 1017 -6.51 -20.20 -10.82
CA VAL A 1017 -5.91 -21.15 -11.77
C VAL A 1017 -5.87 -22.52 -11.14
N LYS A 1018 -6.51 -23.48 -11.80
CA LYS A 1018 -6.47 -24.89 -11.41
C LYS A 1018 -5.23 -25.58 -11.99
N PRO A 1019 -4.53 -26.42 -11.22
CA PRO A 1019 -3.42 -27.21 -11.73
C PRO A 1019 -3.93 -28.30 -12.70
N ASP A 1020 -3.04 -28.78 -13.58
CA ASP A 1020 -3.32 -29.95 -14.42
C ASP A 1020 -3.27 -31.25 -13.61
N ILE A 1021 -2.44 -31.27 -12.56
CA ILE A 1021 -2.35 -32.36 -11.59
C ILE A 1021 -2.54 -31.78 -10.18
N TYR A 1022 -3.71 -32.05 -9.60
CA TYR A 1022 -4.06 -31.63 -8.25
C TYR A 1022 -3.39 -32.52 -7.20
N ILE A 1023 -2.60 -31.91 -6.30
CA ILE A 1023 -1.99 -32.52 -5.12
C ILE A 1023 -1.93 -31.46 -4.01
N LYS A 1024 -2.54 -31.78 -2.88
CA LYS A 1024 -2.50 -30.96 -1.67
C LYS A 1024 -1.21 -31.18 -0.89
N ASN A 1025 -0.57 -30.10 -0.42
CA ASN A 1025 0.50 -30.14 0.57
C ASN A 1025 -0.09 -29.75 1.92
N THR A 1026 -0.47 -30.75 2.71
CA THR A 1026 -1.23 -30.53 3.94
C THR A 1026 -0.35 -29.95 5.06
N PHE A 1027 -1.00 -29.48 6.14
CA PHE A 1027 -0.28 -29.09 7.36
C PHE A 1027 0.61 -30.22 7.88
N ILE A 1028 0.13 -31.48 7.88
CA ILE A 1028 0.89 -32.61 8.43
C ILE A 1028 2.07 -33.00 7.53
N ASP A 1029 1.92 -32.89 6.21
CA ASP A 1029 3.03 -33.08 5.26
C ASP A 1029 4.16 -32.10 5.59
N ARG A 1030 3.83 -30.80 5.70
CA ARG A 1030 4.78 -29.74 6.06
C ARG A 1030 5.42 -29.95 7.43
N GLN A 1031 4.64 -30.38 8.42
CA GLN A 1031 5.13 -30.61 9.78
C GLN A 1031 6.08 -31.82 9.85
N GLN A 1032 5.92 -32.80 8.96
CA GLN A 1032 6.77 -33.99 8.85
C GLN A 1032 7.90 -33.83 7.82
N ASP A 1033 8.08 -32.64 7.25
CA ASP A 1033 9.06 -32.32 6.19
C ASP A 1033 8.86 -33.09 4.86
N ASN A 1034 7.64 -33.59 4.60
CA ASN A 1034 7.26 -34.15 3.30
C ASN A 1034 6.90 -33.03 2.30
N ASP A 1035 7.11 -33.24 1.00
CA ASP A 1035 6.65 -32.32 -0.05
C ASP A 1035 6.09 -33.10 -1.26
N PRO A 1036 4.82 -33.57 -1.18
CA PRO A 1036 4.23 -34.40 -2.22
C PRO A 1036 4.05 -33.68 -3.56
N GLN A 1037 3.95 -32.35 -3.55
CA GLN A 1037 3.83 -31.54 -4.77
C GLN A 1037 5.17 -31.52 -5.53
N LEU A 1038 6.27 -31.23 -4.84
CA LEU A 1038 7.61 -31.21 -5.44
C LEU A 1038 8.05 -32.60 -5.88
N GLU A 1039 7.77 -33.62 -5.06
CA GLU A 1039 8.04 -35.02 -5.40
C GLU A 1039 7.29 -35.45 -6.66
N ARG A 1040 6.01 -35.07 -6.80
CA ARG A 1040 5.26 -35.35 -8.02
C ARG A 1040 5.82 -34.63 -9.24
N ALA A 1041 6.23 -33.36 -9.10
CA ALA A 1041 6.85 -32.62 -10.20
C ALA A 1041 8.10 -33.34 -10.74
N VAL A 1042 8.98 -33.79 -9.85
CA VAL A 1042 10.15 -34.59 -10.23
C VAL A 1042 9.74 -35.90 -10.92
N GLN A 1043 8.74 -36.62 -10.38
CA GLN A 1043 8.26 -37.86 -10.98
C GLN A 1043 7.71 -37.67 -12.40
N GLU A 1044 6.89 -36.63 -12.62
CA GLU A 1044 6.32 -36.33 -13.94
C GLU A 1044 7.40 -35.94 -14.96
N ILE A 1045 8.38 -35.14 -14.55
CA ILE A 1045 9.52 -34.79 -15.42
C ILE A 1045 10.32 -36.04 -15.78
N LEU A 1046 10.68 -36.88 -14.79
CA LEU A 1046 11.44 -38.11 -15.05
C LEU A 1046 10.67 -39.10 -15.94
N LYS A 1047 9.34 -39.07 -15.90
CA LYS A 1047 8.48 -39.82 -16.84
C LYS A 1047 8.55 -39.25 -18.24
N ASP A 1048 8.52 -37.92 -18.39
CA ASP A 1048 8.58 -37.27 -19.70
C ASP A 1048 9.99 -37.38 -20.33
N LEU A 1049 11.07 -37.43 -19.54
CA LEU A 1049 12.44 -37.67 -20.01
C LEU A 1049 12.73 -39.12 -20.47
N LYS A 1050 11.81 -40.06 -20.23
CA LYS A 1050 11.91 -41.45 -20.72
C LYS A 1050 11.25 -41.66 -22.07
N LYS A 1051 10.44 -40.70 -22.52
CA LYS A 1051 9.83 -40.68 -23.86
C LYS A 1051 10.82 -40.07 -24.84
#